data_AF-A0A950WB16-F1
#
_entry.id   AF-A0A950WB16-F1
#
_cell.length_a   1.000
_cell.length_b   1.000
_cell.length_c   1.000
_cell.angle_alpha   90.00
_cell.angle_beta   90.00
_cell.angle_gamma   90.00
#
_symmetry.space_group_name_H-M   'P 1'
#
loop_
_entity.id
_entity.type
_entity.pdbx_description
1 polymer ?
#
loop_
_entity_poly.entity_id
_entity_poly.type
_entity_poly.pdbx_seq_one_letter_code
_entity_poly.pdbx_strand_id
1 'polypeptide(L)'
;MADINISPKLDGLRHLQASLDEHRRGQAAAAACIAAVLPAARSRLAFLSHLRLPRVRLKSKLCRRAAVVGGVFVLAVAIGLGLLWWRLNSGPIGLNIATPWITAAIKENFGPNHDVHVGGTILERDQAGRTAVRVVDVVVRDPDGTIVLSAPRAEVGISGSSLLTGRPRAASIKLVGTALSVRIAPDGQFTLLSANERPASVPTDAPTAVSAPPVAAAVEAQSKSFLGSGPKNFGALLAWIDSLRALGLDGYELNEVGLKNGQLVIEDERNGQRSVFSDINISVKRSHSGEVAFSIGSDQSDHQWHLLASVKALANGDRALNVEAHQIAFRDVLFAMRAGDGQVETDMPFSASLQAEITPDGVPRTASGHVVVGAGAILTEPGNKYSRMAIDSAEIKLDWDKSKGVLSAPIHVVSGGNRFNVVANAKAPAGASDPWTFDVANGSIVYAPIPPGQDPLVLNRIVFRGRFDTNRQRIDLDQGELAGDAVGLSATGTFDFSGDPHLAMHITATPHIPIATFKQLWPVPANPAVRGWALEHFLAGTIDQADIRTNAPLKSLQPGGPPIADDGMVITVVASGVSVQPLDELPAITDADIVTKIVGRTTTMVLGHGNVDTPGGRRIFVSNGVFEVPDGYAKKPPARVRMRLDGPAPGAAELLTMDRLREASGAPLDPAQTKGSMAAEVALAFIIDPDNPHGAVNYNINTDLTNFAIEHFVMSQRIEAPSLRITANNQGYQLKGDVRIGGMPAAIEYRKLASEPDAQFKLQANLDDAARNKFGFDLNGSLAGPIPIKLSGRLGVTPDAESRFTVDADLTQVKIDNTIPGWMKAPGRPAHASFTQVARGKTYRCEDLVIEGSGTSVKGSLEFEGSDVVSANLPVFALSEGDKANVKAERSPDGTLKVTMRGEVYDGRGFVKSSLGASTKEQKTKGSGPDIDLDIKLGAVAGFNGEAIRSLDVKLGRRGGQIRSFAMNGKVGTDTTPLIGDLRNGSGGHQIVYFETNDAGALFRFTDTYAKMFGGQMWLAMDPPTADQAPQDGQLNIRYFVVRGEPGLDRVVAGAPGGAPNGVQFTRLKVDFTRQPGKLILRDGVVQGPIVGATIDGQIDYANNDVKLRGTFVPLYGLNNAFGQIPLFGLFLGGPKEGLLGITYQVIGPPGRSVLQINPVSAVAPGIFRKPFEFQDLSPNIGVTAGPLN
;
A
#
# COMPACT_ATOMS: atom_id res chain seq x y z
N MET A 1 -16.41 -37.93 11.76
CA MET A 1 -16.74 -38.84 12.89
C MET A 1 -17.21 -37.97 14.03
N ALA A 2 -18.44 -38.20 14.46
CA ALA A 2 -19.14 -37.40 15.45
C ALA A 2 -18.92 -38.02 16.83
N ASP A 3 -18.30 -37.28 17.75
CA ASP A 3 -18.40 -37.55 19.19
C ASP A 3 -19.49 -36.65 19.76
N ILE A 4 -20.61 -37.29 20.08
CA ILE A 4 -21.79 -36.69 20.69
C ILE A 4 -21.51 -36.57 22.19
N ASN A 5 -21.24 -35.35 22.66
CA ASN A 5 -21.04 -35.07 24.09
C ASN A 5 -22.40 -34.80 24.76
N ILE A 6 -22.91 -35.79 25.51
CA ILE A 6 -24.25 -35.83 26.14
C ILE A 6 -24.29 -35.05 27.48
N SER A 7 -23.37 -34.10 27.70
CA SER A 7 -23.24 -33.37 28.97
C SER A 7 -24.41 -32.41 29.33
N PRO A 8 -25.01 -31.63 28.41
CA PRO A 8 -25.97 -30.59 28.84
C PRO A 8 -27.38 -31.12 29.18
N LYS A 9 -27.73 -32.34 28.76
CA LYS A 9 -29.02 -32.97 29.12
C LYS A 9 -28.99 -33.68 30.47
N LEU A 10 -27.82 -34.11 30.95
CA LEU A 10 -27.67 -34.73 32.27
C LEU A 10 -27.71 -33.69 33.40
N ASP A 11 -27.14 -32.50 33.18
CA ASP A 11 -27.18 -31.41 34.17
C ASP A 11 -28.58 -30.79 34.27
N GLY A 12 -29.32 -30.73 33.16
CA GLY A 12 -30.75 -30.37 33.19
C GLY A 12 -31.60 -31.34 33.99
N LEU A 13 -31.37 -32.66 33.88
CA LEU A 13 -32.08 -33.67 34.66
C LEU A 13 -31.68 -33.67 36.14
N ARG A 14 -30.43 -33.35 36.47
CA ARG A 14 -29.96 -33.16 37.86
C ARG A 14 -30.55 -31.90 38.51
N HIS A 15 -30.68 -30.80 37.77
CA HIS A 15 -31.38 -29.60 38.24
C HIS A 15 -32.88 -29.83 38.41
N LEU A 16 -33.51 -30.61 37.53
CA LEU A 16 -34.93 -30.93 37.63
C LEU A 16 -35.20 -31.87 38.81
N GLN A 17 -34.31 -32.84 39.06
CA GLN A 17 -34.37 -33.73 40.22
C GLN A 17 -34.05 -33.00 41.55
N ALA A 18 -33.12 -32.05 41.55
CA ALA A 18 -32.86 -31.17 42.69
C ALA A 18 -34.07 -30.27 42.99
N SER A 19 -34.71 -29.69 41.96
CA SER A 19 -35.92 -28.89 42.14
C SER A 19 -37.12 -29.72 42.61
N LEU A 20 -37.24 -30.99 42.17
CA LEU A 20 -38.30 -31.91 42.61
C LEU A 20 -38.07 -32.40 44.05
N ASP A 21 -36.82 -32.61 44.47
CA ASP A 21 -36.49 -32.93 45.86
C ASP A 21 -36.63 -31.71 46.78
N GLU A 22 -36.37 -30.50 46.29
CA GLU A 22 -36.59 -29.24 46.99
C GLU A 22 -38.09 -28.92 47.10
N HIS A 23 -38.88 -29.25 46.07
CA HIS A 23 -40.35 -29.18 46.11
C HIS A 23 -40.97 -30.24 47.03
N ARG A 24 -40.42 -31.48 47.08
CA ARG A 24 -40.83 -32.52 48.05
C ARG A 24 -40.45 -32.19 49.49
N ARG A 25 -39.28 -31.58 49.73
CA ARG A 25 -38.89 -31.04 51.05
C ARG A 25 -39.74 -29.83 51.43
N GLY A 26 -40.10 -28.97 50.48
CA GLY A 26 -41.04 -27.87 50.67
C GLY A 26 -42.46 -28.32 51.01
N GLN A 27 -42.96 -29.39 50.37
CA GLN A 27 -44.27 -29.98 50.70
C GLN A 27 -44.26 -30.75 52.04
N ALA A 28 -43.14 -31.40 52.41
CA ALA A 28 -42.98 -32.03 53.72
C ALA A 28 -42.84 -30.99 54.86
N ALA A 29 -42.21 -29.83 54.59
CA ALA A 29 -42.13 -28.70 55.53
C ALA A 29 -43.48 -27.97 55.67
N ALA A 30 -44.27 -27.87 54.60
CA ALA A 30 -45.63 -27.34 54.64
C ALA A 30 -46.61 -28.27 55.39
N ALA A 31 -46.45 -29.60 55.28
CA ALA A 31 -47.23 -30.58 56.05
C ALA A 31 -46.84 -30.64 57.54
N ALA A 32 -45.57 -30.36 57.87
CA ALA A 32 -45.10 -30.29 59.27
C ALA A 32 -45.47 -28.96 59.98
N CYS A 33 -45.62 -27.85 59.25
CA CYS A 33 -46.05 -26.57 59.84
C CYS A 33 -47.56 -26.51 60.16
N ILE A 34 -48.40 -27.27 59.43
CA ILE A 34 -49.84 -27.41 59.73
C ILE A 34 -50.08 -28.32 60.96
N ALA A 35 -49.11 -29.16 61.34
CA ALA A 35 -49.21 -30.06 62.51
C ALA A 35 -48.56 -29.52 63.82
N ALA A 36 -47.88 -28.35 63.80
CA ALA A 36 -47.07 -27.89 64.94
C ALA A 36 -47.56 -26.61 65.67
N VAL A 37 -48.70 -26.02 65.30
CA VAL A 37 -49.33 -24.92 66.08
C VAL A 37 -50.77 -25.25 66.54
N LEU A 38 -51.08 -26.54 66.63
CA LEU A 38 -52.15 -27.07 67.49
C LEU A 38 -51.56 -27.47 68.87
N PRO A 39 -50.84 -26.59 69.59
CA PRO A 39 -51.15 -26.45 71.02
C PRO A 39 -50.77 -25.07 71.60
N ALA A 40 -51.41 -23.98 71.18
CA ALA A 40 -51.35 -22.70 71.94
C ALA A 40 -52.71 -21.96 72.00
N ALA A 41 -53.79 -22.65 71.66
CA ALA A 41 -55.18 -22.17 71.83
C ALA A 41 -56.04 -23.11 72.69
N ARG A 42 -55.41 -24.00 73.48
CA ARG A 42 -56.08 -24.74 74.58
C ARG A 42 -55.92 -24.08 75.96
N SER A 43 -55.23 -22.94 76.06
CA SER A 43 -54.99 -22.21 77.32
C SER A 43 -55.60 -20.80 77.36
N ARG A 44 -56.41 -20.40 76.37
CA ARG A 44 -57.22 -19.16 76.40
C ARG A 44 -58.73 -19.41 76.23
N LEU A 45 -59.17 -20.66 76.43
CA LEU A 45 -60.58 -21.06 76.55
C LEU A 45 -60.97 -21.48 77.98
N ALA A 46 -60.10 -21.20 78.98
CA ALA A 46 -60.39 -21.36 80.40
C ALA A 46 -60.59 -20.02 81.13
N PHE A 47 -60.89 -18.93 80.40
CA PHE A 47 -61.20 -17.62 80.99
C PHE A 47 -62.60 -17.09 80.62
N LEU A 48 -63.47 -17.95 80.09
CA LEU A 48 -64.90 -17.66 79.86
C LEU A 48 -65.85 -18.52 80.72
N SER A 49 -65.34 -19.18 81.77
CA SER A 49 -66.14 -19.84 82.81
C SER A 49 -66.46 -18.94 84.02
N HIS A 50 -66.01 -17.68 84.02
CA HIS A 50 -66.30 -16.69 85.06
C HIS A 50 -66.82 -15.36 84.50
N LEU A 51 -67.85 -15.41 83.65
CA LEU A 51 -68.72 -14.27 83.41
C LEU A 51 -70.13 -14.62 83.87
N ARG A 52 -70.44 -14.24 85.11
CA ARG A 52 -71.81 -14.17 85.63
C ARG A 52 -72.58 -13.15 84.77
N LEU A 53 -73.39 -13.62 83.82
CA LEU A 53 -74.45 -12.81 83.23
C LEU A 53 -75.40 -12.35 84.34
N PRO A 54 -75.70 -11.05 84.49
CA PRO A 54 -76.78 -10.62 85.36
C PRO A 54 -78.08 -11.16 84.77
N ARG A 55 -78.83 -11.95 85.55
CA ARG A 55 -80.22 -12.30 85.23
C ARG A 55 -81.06 -11.01 85.30
N VAL A 56 -81.11 -10.26 84.21
CA VAL A 56 -82.09 -9.18 84.06
C VAL A 56 -83.43 -9.85 83.79
N ARG A 57 -84.26 -9.99 84.85
CA ARG A 57 -85.69 -10.28 84.71
C ARG A 57 -86.36 -9.06 84.07
N LEU A 58 -86.44 -9.01 82.75
CA LEU A 58 -87.25 -8.05 82.02
C LEU A 58 -88.74 -8.36 82.27
N LYS A 59 -89.37 -7.61 83.19
CA LYS A 59 -90.79 -7.74 83.58
C LYS A 59 -91.80 -7.17 82.56
N SER A 60 -91.39 -6.74 81.37
CA SER A 60 -92.32 -6.19 80.36
C SER A 60 -92.36 -7.03 79.07
N LYS A 61 -93.58 -7.28 78.56
CA LYS A 61 -93.83 -8.03 77.31
C LYS A 61 -93.25 -7.34 76.06
N LEU A 62 -92.93 -6.04 76.13
CA LEU A 62 -92.37 -5.26 75.02
C LEU A 62 -90.89 -5.58 74.75
N CYS A 63 -90.05 -5.66 75.79
CA CYS A 63 -88.61 -5.87 75.61
C CYS A 63 -88.28 -7.27 75.09
N ARG A 64 -89.10 -8.28 75.40
CA ARG A 64 -88.93 -9.64 74.88
C ARG A 64 -89.29 -9.74 73.39
N ARG A 65 -90.26 -8.95 72.91
CA ARG A 65 -90.56 -8.84 71.47
C ARG A 65 -89.48 -8.07 70.73
N ALA A 66 -88.97 -6.98 71.31
CA ALA A 66 -87.86 -6.22 70.73
C ALA A 66 -86.56 -7.05 70.64
N ALA A 67 -86.25 -7.88 71.64
CA ALA A 67 -85.07 -8.76 71.60
C ALA A 67 -85.20 -9.91 70.58
N VAL A 68 -86.39 -10.46 70.39
CA VAL A 68 -86.64 -11.49 69.36
C VAL A 68 -86.65 -10.89 67.96
N VAL A 69 -87.29 -9.73 67.76
CA VAL A 69 -87.24 -9.00 66.48
C VAL A 69 -85.82 -8.54 66.17
N GLY A 70 -85.08 -8.05 67.16
CA GLY A 70 -83.67 -7.72 67.02
C GLY A 70 -82.80 -8.94 66.72
N GLY A 71 -83.04 -10.08 67.38
CA GLY A 71 -82.33 -11.33 67.11
C GLY A 71 -82.62 -11.90 65.71
N VAL A 72 -83.87 -11.85 65.26
CA VAL A 72 -84.26 -12.28 63.91
C VAL A 72 -83.70 -11.32 62.85
N PHE A 73 -83.69 -10.02 63.12
CA PHE A 73 -83.07 -9.03 62.23
C PHE A 73 -81.56 -9.25 62.10
N VAL A 74 -80.85 -9.47 63.23
CA VAL A 74 -79.41 -9.76 63.22
C VAL A 74 -79.12 -11.07 62.50
N LEU A 75 -79.93 -12.12 62.69
CA LEU A 75 -79.78 -13.39 61.98
C LEU A 75 -80.05 -13.26 60.48
N ALA A 76 -81.09 -12.52 60.08
CA ALA A 76 -81.41 -12.25 58.68
C ALA A 76 -80.31 -11.43 57.99
N VAL A 77 -79.75 -10.43 58.68
CA VAL A 77 -78.60 -9.66 58.20
C VAL A 77 -77.36 -10.55 58.09
N ALA A 78 -77.10 -11.43 59.07
CA ALA A 78 -75.96 -12.36 59.02
C ALA A 78 -76.07 -13.38 57.87
N ILE A 79 -77.27 -13.92 57.61
CA ILE A 79 -77.53 -14.81 56.47
C ILE A 79 -77.40 -14.03 55.15
N GLY A 80 -77.93 -12.80 55.08
CA GLY A 80 -77.81 -11.93 53.90
C GLY A 80 -76.35 -11.59 53.58
N LEU A 81 -75.55 -11.24 54.59
CA LEU A 81 -74.12 -11.00 54.45
C LEU A 81 -73.36 -12.28 54.07
N GLY A 82 -73.74 -13.44 54.62
CA GLY A 82 -73.17 -14.74 54.26
C GLY A 82 -73.46 -15.15 52.80
N LEU A 83 -74.69 -14.92 52.32
CA LEU A 83 -75.07 -15.16 50.92
C LEU A 83 -74.40 -14.18 49.95
N LEU A 84 -74.30 -12.89 50.33
CA LEU A 84 -73.56 -11.89 49.58
C LEU A 84 -72.08 -12.27 49.47
N TRP A 85 -71.47 -12.69 50.58
CA TRP A 85 -70.08 -13.14 50.63
C TRP A 85 -69.84 -14.37 49.74
N TRP A 86 -70.74 -15.36 49.78
CA TRP A 86 -70.68 -16.53 48.90
C TRP A 86 -70.87 -16.18 47.42
N ARG A 87 -71.81 -15.27 47.10
CA ARG A 87 -72.08 -14.84 45.73
C ARG A 87 -70.92 -14.06 45.14
N LEU A 88 -70.32 -13.13 45.90
CA LEU A 88 -69.13 -12.39 45.52
C LEU A 88 -67.91 -13.31 45.30
N ASN A 89 -67.88 -14.49 45.93
CA ASN A 89 -66.84 -15.49 45.69
C ASN A 89 -67.05 -16.29 44.39
N SER A 90 -68.24 -16.22 43.79
CA SER A 90 -68.62 -16.94 42.57
C SER A 90 -68.62 -16.06 41.31
N GLY A 91 -68.39 -14.75 41.45
CA GLY A 91 -68.28 -13.80 40.34
C GLY A 91 -68.69 -12.37 40.71
N PRO A 92 -68.34 -11.37 39.87
CA PRO A 92 -68.69 -9.98 40.09
C PRO A 92 -70.21 -9.74 40.11
N ILE A 93 -70.66 -8.79 40.94
CA ILE A 93 -72.06 -8.38 41.03
C ILE A 93 -72.18 -6.97 40.43
N GLY A 94 -73.02 -6.78 39.41
CA GLY A 94 -73.32 -5.45 38.89
C GLY A 94 -74.03 -4.61 39.95
N LEU A 95 -73.46 -3.48 40.33
CA LEU A 95 -74.00 -2.52 41.30
C LEU A 95 -74.45 -1.23 40.59
N ASN A 96 -75.16 -1.37 39.48
CA ASN A 96 -75.55 -0.24 38.62
C ASN A 96 -76.43 0.80 39.34
N ILE A 97 -77.12 0.40 40.42
CA ILE A 97 -77.88 1.32 41.27
C ILE A 97 -77.00 2.37 41.96
N ALA A 98 -75.73 2.06 42.19
CA ALA A 98 -74.76 2.98 42.80
C ALA A 98 -74.05 3.88 41.78
N THR A 99 -74.19 3.62 40.47
CA THR A 99 -73.51 4.39 39.41
C THR A 99 -73.80 5.89 39.47
N PRO A 100 -75.05 6.38 39.66
CA PRO A 100 -75.33 7.81 39.73
C PRO A 100 -74.69 8.47 40.96
N TRP A 101 -74.66 7.78 42.11
CA TRP A 101 -74.03 8.29 43.33
C TRP A 101 -72.52 8.37 43.21
N ILE A 102 -71.89 7.38 42.56
CA ILE A 102 -70.45 7.38 42.30
C ILE A 102 -70.08 8.45 41.26
N THR A 103 -70.89 8.62 40.22
CA THR A 103 -70.71 9.69 39.22
C THR A 103 -70.77 11.07 39.88
N ALA A 104 -71.75 11.30 40.76
CA ALA A 104 -71.87 12.55 41.51
C ALA A 104 -70.69 12.76 42.47
N ALA A 105 -70.24 11.72 43.18
CA ALA A 105 -69.10 11.80 44.08
C ALA A 105 -67.77 12.09 43.34
N ILE A 106 -67.57 11.50 42.16
CA ILE A 106 -66.43 11.82 41.30
C ILE A 106 -66.53 13.26 40.81
N LYS A 107 -67.70 13.70 40.33
CA LYS A 107 -67.94 15.08 39.88
C LYS A 107 -67.70 16.12 40.97
N GLU A 108 -68.07 15.84 42.21
CA GLU A 108 -67.83 16.73 43.35
C GLU A 108 -66.33 16.92 43.62
N ASN A 109 -65.50 15.89 43.38
CA ASN A 109 -64.05 15.97 43.57
C ASN A 109 -63.31 16.71 42.45
N PHE A 110 -63.80 16.65 41.19
CA PHE A 110 -63.24 17.40 40.06
C PHE A 110 -63.78 18.83 39.93
N GLY A 111 -64.87 19.15 40.64
CA GLY A 111 -65.52 20.45 40.65
C GLY A 111 -66.74 20.52 39.72
N PRO A 112 -67.68 21.45 39.97
CA PRO A 112 -69.01 21.47 39.34
C PRO A 112 -68.98 21.66 37.82
N ASN A 113 -67.89 22.22 37.29
CA ASN A 113 -67.74 22.58 35.88
C ASN A 113 -67.29 21.41 34.98
N HIS A 114 -66.93 20.26 35.56
CA HIS A 114 -66.52 19.07 34.79
C HIS A 114 -67.69 18.13 34.52
N ASP A 115 -67.75 17.55 33.32
CA ASP A 115 -68.69 16.49 32.98
C ASP A 115 -68.05 15.12 33.23
N VAL A 116 -68.72 14.27 34.01
CA VAL A 116 -68.21 12.95 34.39
C VAL A 116 -69.18 11.90 33.90
N HIS A 117 -68.69 11.00 33.04
CA HIS A 117 -69.42 9.84 32.55
C HIS A 117 -68.84 8.55 33.14
N VAL A 118 -69.71 7.65 33.58
CA VAL A 118 -69.36 6.33 34.12
C VAL A 118 -70.22 5.27 33.42
N GLY A 119 -69.59 4.33 32.71
CA GLY A 119 -70.29 3.28 31.97
C GLY A 119 -70.96 2.21 32.85
N GLY A 120 -70.41 1.91 34.04
CA GLY A 120 -71.04 0.98 34.98
C GLY A 120 -70.27 0.78 36.29
N THR A 121 -70.94 0.19 37.28
CA THR A 121 -70.33 -0.12 38.59
C THR A 121 -70.47 -1.60 38.92
N ILE A 122 -69.39 -2.20 39.41
CA ILE A 122 -69.31 -3.63 39.73
C ILE A 122 -68.75 -3.78 41.15
N LEU A 123 -69.35 -4.68 41.94
CA LEU A 123 -68.84 -5.09 43.24
C LEU A 123 -68.15 -6.45 43.10
N GLU A 124 -66.89 -6.53 43.49
CA GLU A 124 -66.10 -7.77 43.45
C GLU A 124 -65.10 -7.84 44.60
N ARG A 125 -64.38 -8.95 44.71
CA ARG A 125 -63.26 -9.07 45.66
C ARG A 125 -61.95 -8.80 44.96
N ASP A 126 -61.13 -7.91 45.52
CA ASP A 126 -59.78 -7.63 45.04
C ASP A 126 -58.85 -8.85 45.23
N GLN A 127 -57.61 -8.78 44.72
CA GLN A 127 -56.61 -9.86 44.84
C GLN A 127 -56.24 -10.20 46.29
N ALA A 128 -56.53 -9.32 47.25
CA ALA A 128 -56.34 -9.54 48.68
C ALA A 128 -57.61 -10.08 49.38
N GLY A 129 -58.66 -10.38 48.63
CA GLY A 129 -59.92 -10.91 49.13
C GLY A 129 -60.83 -9.88 49.81
N ARG A 130 -60.58 -8.57 49.65
CA ARG A 130 -61.38 -7.46 50.19
C ARG A 130 -62.46 -7.05 49.19
N THR A 131 -63.63 -6.66 49.68
CA THR A 131 -64.69 -6.13 48.82
C THR A 131 -64.29 -4.75 48.28
N ALA A 132 -64.23 -4.61 46.96
CA ALA A 132 -63.90 -3.37 46.27
C ALA A 132 -64.99 -3.02 45.25
N VAL A 133 -65.24 -1.73 45.09
CA VAL A 133 -66.14 -1.23 44.05
C VAL A 133 -65.30 -0.86 42.83
N ARG A 134 -65.52 -1.54 41.72
CA ARG A 134 -64.89 -1.22 40.44
C ARG A 134 -65.84 -0.40 39.59
N VAL A 135 -65.31 0.66 39.02
CA VAL A 135 -65.97 1.56 38.10
C VAL A 135 -65.41 1.30 36.71
N VAL A 136 -66.27 1.12 35.72
CA VAL A 136 -65.88 0.81 34.33
C VAL A 136 -66.22 1.99 33.44
N ASP A 137 -65.33 2.29 32.49
CA ASP A 137 -65.44 3.38 31.51
C ASP A 137 -65.71 4.75 32.15
N VAL A 138 -64.70 5.26 32.87
CA VAL A 138 -64.75 6.61 33.47
C VAL A 138 -64.16 7.60 32.48
N VAL A 139 -64.96 8.58 32.06
CA VAL A 139 -64.52 9.69 31.20
C VAL A 139 -64.86 11.01 31.87
N VAL A 140 -63.84 11.83 32.13
CA VAL A 140 -63.99 13.19 32.67
C VAL A 140 -63.66 14.18 31.56
N ARG A 141 -64.56 15.14 31.34
CA ARG A 141 -64.40 16.23 30.37
C ARG A 141 -64.39 17.59 31.08
N ASP A 142 -63.54 18.48 30.59
CA ASP A 142 -63.49 19.90 30.99
C ASP A 142 -64.70 20.67 30.39
N PRO A 143 -65.00 21.92 30.80
CA PRO A 143 -66.04 22.76 30.20
C PRO A 143 -65.93 22.90 28.68
N ASP A 144 -64.70 22.84 28.16
CA ASP A 144 -64.41 22.98 26.72
C ASP A 144 -64.66 21.67 25.93
N GLY A 145 -65.11 20.60 26.62
CA GLY A 145 -65.41 19.29 26.02
C GLY A 145 -64.20 18.36 25.86
N THR A 146 -63.00 18.84 26.18
CA THR A 146 -61.75 18.08 26.16
C THR A 146 -61.75 16.97 27.22
N ILE A 147 -61.32 15.76 26.84
CA ILE A 147 -61.21 14.63 27.77
C ILE A 147 -59.97 14.82 28.64
N VAL A 148 -60.17 15.21 29.90
CA VAL A 148 -59.10 15.41 30.89
C VAL A 148 -58.61 14.08 31.45
N LEU A 149 -59.51 13.10 31.59
CA LEU A 149 -59.19 11.77 32.10
C LEU A 149 -60.07 10.72 31.42
N SER A 150 -59.48 9.63 30.95
CA SER A 150 -60.21 8.47 30.44
C SER A 150 -59.60 7.20 31.00
N ALA A 151 -60.33 6.48 31.86
CA ALA A 151 -59.88 5.25 32.48
C ALA A 151 -60.82 4.09 32.10
N PRO A 152 -60.30 3.02 31.45
CA PRO A 152 -61.11 1.83 31.12
C PRO A 152 -61.70 1.19 32.38
N ARG A 153 -60.93 1.20 33.47
CA ARG A 153 -61.32 0.63 34.77
C ARG A 153 -60.71 1.47 35.89
N ALA A 154 -61.45 1.68 36.97
CA ALA A 154 -60.97 2.29 38.20
C ALA A 154 -61.44 1.47 39.42
N GLU A 155 -60.55 1.18 40.35
CA GLU A 155 -60.87 0.57 41.65
C GLU A 155 -61.04 1.67 42.69
N VAL A 156 -62.21 1.71 43.34
CA VAL A 156 -62.51 2.66 44.41
C VAL A 156 -62.74 1.89 45.70
N GLY A 157 -61.85 2.08 46.68
CA GLY A 157 -62.06 1.61 48.05
C GLY A 157 -62.96 2.59 48.80
N ILE A 158 -63.97 2.09 49.52
CA ILE A 158 -64.90 2.93 50.31
C ILE A 158 -64.49 2.91 51.78
N SER A 159 -64.53 4.07 52.43
CA SER A 159 -64.26 4.19 53.87
C SER A 159 -65.36 3.53 54.73
N GLY A 160 -64.96 2.66 55.66
CA GLY A 160 -65.87 1.93 56.55
C GLY A 160 -66.62 2.82 57.55
N SER A 161 -65.99 3.90 58.04
CA SER A 161 -66.64 4.92 58.88
C SER A 161 -67.67 5.72 58.09
N SER A 162 -67.37 6.04 56.82
CA SER A 162 -68.25 6.80 55.94
C SER A 162 -69.57 6.06 55.63
N LEU A 163 -69.49 4.73 55.46
CA LEU A 163 -70.66 3.86 55.26
C LEU A 163 -71.60 3.86 56.48
N LEU A 164 -71.05 3.88 57.69
CA LEU A 164 -71.84 3.94 58.94
C LEU A 164 -72.55 5.28 59.12
N THR A 165 -72.01 6.35 58.54
CA THR A 165 -72.60 7.71 58.59
C THR A 165 -73.56 8.02 57.43
N GLY A 166 -73.77 7.08 56.50
CA GLY A 166 -74.68 7.25 55.36
C GLY A 166 -74.16 8.16 54.24
N ARG A 167 -72.86 8.52 54.26
CA ARG A 167 -72.22 9.35 53.23
C ARG A 167 -70.95 8.63 52.74
N PRO A 168 -71.04 7.71 51.77
CA PRO A 168 -69.89 6.94 51.31
C PRO A 168 -68.82 7.86 50.71
N ARG A 169 -67.57 7.73 51.17
CA ARG A 169 -66.40 8.47 50.66
C ARG A 169 -65.31 7.51 50.19
N ALA A 170 -64.53 7.95 49.20
CA ALA A 170 -63.41 7.18 48.67
C ALA A 170 -62.22 7.20 49.65
N ALA A 171 -61.76 6.01 50.05
CA ALA A 171 -60.56 5.82 50.85
C ALA A 171 -59.33 5.51 49.97
N SER A 172 -59.53 4.91 48.79
CA SER A 172 -58.50 4.68 47.79
C SER A 172 -59.06 4.77 46.37
N ILE A 173 -58.26 5.27 45.42
CA ILE A 173 -58.58 5.33 43.99
C ILE A 173 -57.40 4.75 43.20
N LYS A 174 -57.62 3.69 42.42
CA LYS A 174 -56.61 3.10 41.52
C LYS A 174 -57.13 3.02 40.10
N LEU A 175 -56.49 3.73 39.18
CA LEU A 175 -56.79 3.63 37.75
C LEU A 175 -56.11 2.38 37.19
N VAL A 176 -56.80 1.56 36.41
CA VAL A 176 -56.27 0.31 35.86
C VAL A 176 -56.26 0.37 34.34
N GLY A 177 -55.10 0.12 33.71
CA GLY A 177 -54.98 0.13 32.26
C GLY A 177 -55.14 1.51 31.61
N THR A 178 -54.93 2.58 32.38
CA THR A 178 -55.05 3.96 31.89
C THR A 178 -53.75 4.42 31.25
N ALA A 179 -53.84 5.15 30.14
CA ALA A 179 -52.70 5.76 29.48
C ALA A 179 -52.58 7.24 29.89
N LEU A 180 -51.46 7.60 30.51
CA LEU A 180 -51.10 8.97 30.87
C LEU A 180 -50.08 9.48 29.85
N SER A 181 -50.26 10.71 29.35
CA SER A 181 -49.25 11.40 28.56
C SER A 181 -48.69 12.57 29.35
N VAL A 182 -47.37 12.69 29.41
CA VAL A 182 -46.64 13.81 30.02
C VAL A 182 -45.91 14.52 28.91
N ARG A 183 -46.26 15.78 28.68
CA ARG A 183 -45.55 16.66 27.77
C ARG A 183 -44.63 17.59 28.54
N ILE A 184 -43.39 17.71 28.07
CA ILE A 184 -42.41 18.63 28.62
C ILE A 184 -42.21 19.78 27.63
N ALA A 185 -42.66 20.96 28.01
CA ALA A 185 -42.55 22.18 27.21
C ALA A 185 -41.09 22.69 27.15
N PRO A 186 -40.76 23.59 26.20
CA PRO A 186 -39.41 24.15 26.07
C PRO A 186 -38.85 24.82 27.32
N ASP A 187 -39.71 25.41 28.15
CA ASP A 187 -39.35 26.04 29.42
C ASP A 187 -39.22 25.05 30.60
N GLY A 188 -39.43 23.76 30.34
CA GLY A 188 -39.36 22.70 31.34
C GLY A 188 -40.65 22.49 32.13
N GLN A 189 -41.76 23.14 31.78
CA GLN A 189 -43.06 22.85 32.40
C GLN A 189 -43.60 21.49 31.95
N PHE A 190 -44.21 20.76 32.89
CA PHE A 190 -44.86 19.48 32.64
C PHE A 190 -46.37 19.69 32.48
N THR A 191 -46.93 19.21 31.38
CA THR A 191 -48.38 19.18 31.15
C THR A 191 -48.84 17.72 31.07
N LEU A 192 -49.82 17.36 31.90
CA LEU A 192 -50.46 16.05 31.86
C LEU A 192 -51.60 16.09 30.84
N LEU A 193 -51.56 15.19 29.87
CA LEU A 193 -52.52 15.06 28.77
C LEU A 193 -53.11 13.64 28.76
N SER A 194 -54.35 13.51 28.30
CA SER A 194 -54.95 12.20 28.03
C SER A 194 -54.45 11.67 26.69
N ALA A 195 -54.13 10.37 26.61
CA ALA A 195 -53.38 9.77 25.50
C ALA A 195 -54.05 9.79 24.11
N ASN A 196 -55.30 10.27 23.99
CA ASN A 196 -56.08 10.23 22.75
C ASN A 196 -56.15 11.54 21.96
N GLU A 197 -55.40 12.58 22.33
CA GLU A 197 -55.32 13.81 21.53
C GLU A 197 -54.12 13.82 20.57
N ARG A 198 -54.40 13.79 19.25
CA ARG A 198 -53.50 14.40 18.25
C ARG A 198 -53.77 15.91 18.27
N PRO A 199 -52.74 16.77 18.20
CA PRO A 199 -52.97 18.20 18.21
C PRO A 199 -53.75 18.63 16.96
N ALA A 200 -54.83 19.38 17.16
CA ALA A 200 -55.35 20.26 16.14
C ALA A 200 -54.27 21.30 15.82
N SER A 201 -53.87 21.39 14.55
CA SER A 201 -53.01 22.45 14.03
C SER A 201 -53.65 23.81 14.31
N VAL A 202 -52.95 24.68 15.04
CA VAL A 202 -53.33 26.08 15.19
C VAL A 202 -53.16 26.78 13.84
N PRO A 203 -54.19 27.42 13.24
CA PRO A 203 -53.98 28.38 12.17
C PRO A 203 -53.44 29.68 12.78
N THR A 204 -52.36 30.17 12.20
CA THR A 204 -51.85 31.52 12.40
C THR A 204 -52.81 32.51 11.73
N ASP A 205 -53.47 33.38 12.50
CA ASP A 205 -53.78 34.75 12.08
C ASP A 205 -54.17 35.64 13.29
N ALA A 206 -53.64 36.87 13.25
CA ALA A 206 -53.67 37.94 14.27
C ALA A 206 -55.08 38.59 14.42
N PRO A 207 -55.36 39.66 15.23
CA PRO A 207 -54.45 40.64 15.84
C PRO A 207 -54.79 41.20 17.26
N THR A 208 -53.91 42.09 17.71
CA THR A 208 -53.93 43.06 18.83
C THR A 208 -55.27 43.61 19.34
N ALA A 209 -55.43 43.71 20.68
CA ALA A 209 -55.97 44.89 21.39
C ALA A 209 -55.69 44.80 22.92
N VAL A 210 -54.93 45.73 23.52
CA VAL A 210 -55.31 46.89 24.37
C VAL A 210 -55.57 46.56 25.87
N SER A 211 -54.89 47.36 26.68
CA SER A 211 -54.83 47.52 28.14
C SER A 211 -56.15 47.68 28.93
N ALA A 212 -56.17 47.20 30.17
CA ALA A 212 -56.84 47.84 31.31
C ALA A 212 -56.15 47.49 32.67
N PRO A 213 -56.16 48.38 33.70
CA PRO A 213 -55.44 48.22 34.98
C PRO A 213 -56.26 47.54 36.10
N PRO A 214 -55.65 47.22 37.26
CA PRO A 214 -56.18 46.32 38.28
C PRO A 214 -57.02 47.03 39.36
N VAL A 215 -57.94 46.32 40.03
CA VAL A 215 -58.28 46.38 41.48
C VAL A 215 -59.49 45.47 41.79
N ALA A 216 -59.49 44.93 43.03
CA ALA A 216 -60.52 44.16 43.75
C ALA A 216 -60.33 42.63 43.66
N ALA A 217 -59.46 42.04 44.48
CA ALA A 217 -59.64 41.72 45.91
C ALA A 217 -60.64 40.58 46.18
N ALA A 218 -60.05 39.41 46.39
CA ALA A 218 -60.34 38.42 47.42
C ALA A 218 -61.64 37.58 47.33
N VAL A 219 -61.39 36.30 47.56
CA VAL A 219 -62.33 35.21 47.85
C VAL A 219 -62.97 34.56 46.62
N GLU A 220 -62.15 33.82 45.88
CA GLU A 220 -62.60 32.54 45.36
C GLU A 220 -61.62 31.45 45.81
N ALA A 221 -62.20 30.43 46.42
CA ALA A 221 -61.50 29.34 47.06
C ALA A 221 -60.57 28.65 46.06
N GLN A 222 -59.32 28.48 46.46
CA GLN A 222 -58.38 27.58 45.81
C GLN A 222 -59.04 26.21 45.66
N SER A 223 -59.58 25.90 44.49
CA SER A 223 -59.72 24.53 44.04
C SER A 223 -58.30 23.99 43.91
N LYS A 224 -57.82 23.33 44.96
CA LYS A 224 -56.54 22.61 44.99
C LYS A 224 -56.66 21.42 44.05
N SER A 225 -56.54 21.68 42.76
CA SER A 225 -56.30 20.63 41.77
C SER A 225 -54.91 20.05 42.03
N PHE A 226 -54.86 18.73 42.18
CA PHE A 226 -53.64 17.93 42.28
C PHE A 226 -52.71 18.06 41.05
N LEU A 227 -53.18 18.65 39.96
CA LEU A 227 -52.57 18.56 38.62
C LEU A 227 -51.88 19.85 38.13
N GLY A 228 -51.84 20.93 38.92
CA GLY A 228 -51.30 22.23 38.49
C GLY A 228 -50.05 22.68 39.24
N SER A 229 -48.87 22.54 38.61
CA SER A 229 -47.53 23.00 39.03
C SER A 229 -46.84 22.23 40.17
N GLY A 230 -45.79 21.48 39.80
CA GLY A 230 -44.88 20.82 40.74
C GLY A 230 -43.94 21.79 41.46
N PRO A 231 -43.31 21.36 42.57
CA PRO A 231 -42.43 22.21 43.38
C PRO A 231 -41.15 22.61 42.65
N LYS A 232 -40.75 23.89 42.77
CA LYS A 232 -39.60 24.49 42.06
C LYS A 232 -38.23 24.28 42.75
N ASN A 233 -38.22 23.86 44.02
CA ASN A 233 -37.01 23.53 44.77
C ASN A 233 -37.34 22.52 45.89
N PHE A 234 -36.31 21.96 46.54
CA PHE A 234 -36.47 20.91 47.56
C PHE A 234 -37.27 21.39 48.79
N GLY A 235 -37.09 22.65 49.21
CA GLY A 235 -37.88 23.23 50.30
C GLY A 235 -39.38 23.35 49.96
N ALA A 236 -39.72 23.74 48.73
CA ALA A 236 -41.09 23.78 48.24
C ALA A 236 -41.69 22.37 48.11
N LEU A 237 -40.89 21.36 47.76
CA LEU A 237 -41.32 19.96 47.75
C LEU A 237 -41.67 19.49 49.16
N LEU A 238 -40.83 19.77 50.16
CA LEU A 238 -41.10 19.43 51.55
C LEU A 238 -42.36 20.14 52.08
N ALA A 239 -42.53 21.42 51.76
CA ALA A 239 -43.74 22.18 52.11
C ALA A 239 -45.00 21.60 51.44
N TRP A 240 -44.89 21.16 50.18
CA TRP A 240 -45.98 20.47 49.47
C TRP A 240 -46.32 19.13 50.13
N ILE A 241 -45.33 18.31 50.48
CA ILE A 241 -45.54 17.04 51.21
C ILE A 241 -46.20 17.29 52.57
N ASP A 242 -45.78 18.32 53.30
CA ASP A 242 -46.40 18.69 54.58
C ASP A 242 -47.86 19.13 54.39
N SER A 243 -48.18 19.79 53.26
CA SER A 243 -49.57 20.13 52.90
C SER A 243 -50.44 18.89 52.62
N LEU A 244 -49.89 17.88 51.94
CA LEU A 244 -50.57 16.60 51.70
C LEU A 244 -50.80 15.82 52.99
N ARG A 245 -49.85 15.90 53.93
CA ARG A 245 -49.96 15.28 55.25
C ARG A 245 -51.00 15.99 56.13
N ALA A 246 -51.13 17.30 56.05
CA ALA A 246 -52.07 18.08 56.86
C ALA A 246 -53.52 17.94 56.38
N LEU A 247 -53.72 17.90 55.06
CA LEU A 247 -55.05 17.97 54.44
C LEU A 247 -55.54 16.62 53.90
N GLY A 248 -54.69 15.61 53.69
CA GLY A 248 -55.06 14.41 52.93
C GLY A 248 -54.94 14.62 51.42
N LEU A 249 -54.96 13.53 50.63
CA LEU A 249 -54.73 13.59 49.18
C LEU A 249 -55.83 14.39 48.44
N ASP A 250 -57.00 14.50 49.05
CA ASP A 250 -58.19 15.22 48.55
C ASP A 250 -58.73 16.29 49.53
N GLY A 251 -58.06 16.53 50.67
CA GLY A 251 -58.62 17.37 51.74
C GLY A 251 -59.43 16.61 52.81
N TYR A 252 -59.66 15.29 52.65
CA TYR A 252 -60.54 14.48 53.50
C TYR A 252 -59.97 13.07 53.82
N GLU A 253 -60.68 11.97 53.50
CA GLU A 253 -60.35 10.58 53.91
C GLU A 253 -59.56 9.78 52.85
N LEU A 254 -59.17 10.39 51.72
CA LEU A 254 -58.44 9.69 50.66
C LEU A 254 -56.99 9.43 51.08
N ASN A 255 -56.66 8.15 51.22
CA ASN A 255 -55.36 7.68 51.71
C ASN A 255 -54.49 7.06 50.61
N GLU A 256 -55.03 6.71 49.45
CA GLU A 256 -54.26 6.12 48.36
C GLU A 256 -54.78 6.57 46.98
N VAL A 257 -53.89 7.05 46.12
CA VAL A 257 -54.16 7.32 44.70
C VAL A 257 -53.10 6.62 43.87
N GLY A 258 -53.49 5.91 42.81
CA GLY A 258 -52.51 5.21 41.97
C GLY A 258 -52.98 4.83 40.57
N LEU A 259 -52.02 4.37 39.77
CA LEU A 259 -52.16 3.75 38.46
C LEU A 259 -51.66 2.30 38.56
N LYS A 260 -52.37 1.34 37.96
CA LYS A 260 -51.98 -0.07 37.91
C LYS A 260 -52.01 -0.56 36.46
N ASN A 261 -50.94 -1.23 36.04
CA ASN A 261 -50.77 -1.74 34.67
C ASN A 261 -51.09 -0.67 33.60
N GLY A 262 -50.64 0.57 33.83
CA GLY A 262 -50.92 1.69 32.93
C GLY A 262 -49.84 1.87 31.86
N GLN A 263 -50.10 2.80 30.95
CA GLN A 263 -49.11 3.26 29.97
C GLN A 263 -48.73 4.71 30.31
N LEU A 264 -47.44 5.03 30.32
CA LEU A 264 -46.93 6.38 30.49
C LEU A 264 -46.20 6.79 29.20
N VAL A 265 -46.73 7.78 28.50
CA VAL A 265 -46.09 8.39 27.32
C VAL A 265 -45.41 9.67 27.77
N ILE A 266 -44.13 9.84 27.46
CA ILE A 266 -43.38 11.07 27.71
C ILE A 266 -43.01 11.68 26.36
N GLU A 267 -43.46 12.91 26.12
CA GLU A 267 -43.14 13.71 24.93
C GLU A 267 -42.31 14.92 25.34
N ASP A 268 -41.06 14.98 24.89
CA ASP A 268 -40.17 16.13 25.14
C ASP A 268 -40.10 17.00 23.89
N GLU A 269 -40.72 18.18 23.94
CA GLU A 269 -40.80 19.10 22.79
C GLU A 269 -39.45 19.77 22.47
N ARG A 270 -38.44 19.66 23.35
CA ARG A 270 -37.12 20.29 23.12
C ARG A 270 -36.22 19.50 22.19
N ASN A 271 -36.28 18.17 22.26
CA ASN A 271 -35.47 17.26 21.44
C ASN A 271 -36.33 16.39 20.50
N GLY A 272 -37.65 16.51 20.57
CA GLY A 272 -38.60 15.75 19.74
C GLY A 272 -38.70 14.26 20.09
N GLN A 273 -38.16 13.83 21.23
CA GLN A 273 -38.20 12.42 21.64
C GLN A 273 -39.53 12.05 22.28
N ARG A 274 -40.04 10.87 21.91
CA ARG A 274 -41.29 10.28 22.41
C ARG A 274 -41.00 8.90 22.99
N SER A 275 -41.18 8.76 24.30
CA SER A 275 -40.93 7.52 25.04
C SER A 275 -42.24 6.94 25.55
N VAL A 276 -42.40 5.63 25.43
CA VAL A 276 -43.62 4.93 25.86
C VAL A 276 -43.23 3.84 26.85
N PHE A 277 -43.72 3.96 28.08
CA PHE A 277 -43.54 2.98 29.14
C PHE A 277 -44.87 2.23 29.34
N SER A 278 -44.82 0.91 29.34
CA SER A 278 -45.99 0.04 29.53
C SER A 278 -45.92 -0.70 30.86
N ASP A 279 -47.05 -1.25 31.31
CA ASP A 279 -47.18 -1.99 32.57
C ASP A 279 -46.69 -1.21 33.80
N ILE A 280 -46.88 0.12 33.78
CA ILE A 280 -46.44 1.02 34.83
C ILE A 280 -47.44 1.03 35.98
N ASN A 281 -46.93 0.85 37.18
CA ASN A 281 -47.63 0.96 38.45
C ASN A 281 -47.14 2.22 39.18
N ILE A 282 -48.05 3.11 39.55
CA ILE A 282 -47.76 4.32 40.34
C ILE A 282 -48.68 4.31 41.56
N SER A 283 -48.19 4.63 42.74
CA SER A 283 -49.06 4.83 43.90
C SER A 283 -48.53 5.89 44.85
N VAL A 284 -49.43 6.67 45.42
CA VAL A 284 -49.16 7.60 46.52
C VAL A 284 -50.06 7.17 47.67
N LYS A 285 -49.48 6.78 48.79
CA LYS A 285 -50.17 6.27 49.96
C LYS A 285 -49.81 7.08 51.20
N ARG A 286 -50.83 7.54 51.91
CA ARG A 286 -50.71 8.15 53.24
C ARG A 286 -51.08 7.12 54.31
N SER A 287 -50.21 6.93 55.30
CA SER A 287 -50.48 6.07 56.45
C SER A 287 -51.23 6.83 57.55
N HIS A 288 -51.88 6.09 58.46
CA HIS A 288 -52.51 6.67 59.66
C HIS A 288 -51.48 7.31 60.61
N SER A 289 -50.20 6.94 60.52
CA SER A 289 -49.10 7.55 61.27
C SER A 289 -48.55 8.82 60.63
N GLY A 290 -49.12 9.27 59.50
CA GLY A 290 -48.73 10.50 58.82
C GLY A 290 -47.52 10.37 57.89
N GLU A 291 -47.12 9.14 57.57
CA GLU A 291 -46.10 8.86 56.54
C GLU A 291 -46.73 8.95 55.15
N VAL A 292 -46.05 9.61 54.22
CA VAL A 292 -46.43 9.67 52.80
C VAL A 292 -45.44 8.82 52.03
N ALA A 293 -45.91 7.76 51.37
CA ALA A 293 -45.12 6.87 50.54
C ALA A 293 -45.53 7.01 49.07
N PHE A 294 -44.56 7.22 48.20
CA PHE A 294 -44.67 7.21 46.74
C PHE A 294 -44.01 5.93 46.22
N SER A 295 -44.64 5.26 45.26
CA SER A 295 -44.06 4.13 44.54
C SER A 295 -44.29 4.28 43.04
N ILE A 296 -43.29 4.01 42.21
CA ILE A 296 -43.42 3.88 40.76
C ILE A 296 -42.59 2.68 40.29
N GLY A 297 -43.10 1.90 39.35
CA GLY A 297 -42.35 0.75 38.82
C GLY A 297 -43.04 0.09 37.63
N SER A 298 -42.38 -0.89 37.03
CA SER A 298 -42.93 -1.77 35.99
C SER A 298 -42.74 -3.22 36.39
N ASP A 299 -43.78 -4.04 36.16
CA ASP A 299 -43.76 -5.48 36.41
C ASP A 299 -43.50 -6.31 35.13
N GLN A 300 -43.03 -5.66 34.05
CA GLN A 300 -42.77 -6.31 32.76
C GLN A 300 -41.79 -7.48 32.91
N SER A 301 -42.07 -8.61 32.26
CA SER A 301 -41.36 -9.88 32.49
C SER A 301 -39.86 -9.86 32.14
N ASP A 302 -39.43 -8.94 31.27
CA ASP A 302 -38.05 -8.78 30.81
C ASP A 302 -37.28 -7.68 31.58
N HIS A 303 -37.96 -6.73 32.23
CA HIS A 303 -37.33 -5.65 32.98
C HIS A 303 -38.19 -5.15 34.15
N GLN A 304 -38.11 -5.85 35.28
CA GLN A 304 -38.81 -5.45 36.51
C GLN A 304 -38.00 -4.41 37.29
N TRP A 305 -38.58 -3.23 37.50
CA TRP A 305 -37.95 -2.15 38.27
C TRP A 305 -38.97 -1.44 39.15
N HIS A 306 -38.51 -0.92 40.28
CA HIS A 306 -39.35 -0.10 41.16
C HIS A 306 -38.53 0.94 41.90
N LEU A 307 -39.20 2.06 42.19
CA LEU A 307 -38.73 3.16 43.02
C LEU A 307 -39.78 3.40 44.10
N LEU A 308 -39.37 3.35 45.35
CA LEU A 308 -40.17 3.64 46.53
C LEU A 308 -39.52 4.80 47.27
N ALA A 309 -40.31 5.80 47.64
CA ALA A 309 -39.85 6.93 48.44
C ALA A 309 -40.87 7.20 49.54
N SER A 310 -40.46 7.25 50.82
CA SER A 310 -41.34 7.58 51.93
C SER A 310 -40.79 8.70 52.80
N VAL A 311 -41.68 9.54 53.29
CA VAL A 311 -41.35 10.65 54.20
C VAL A 311 -42.24 10.55 55.43
N LYS A 312 -41.62 10.54 56.60
CA LYS A 312 -42.29 10.48 57.91
C LYS A 312 -41.76 11.57 58.83
N ALA A 313 -42.65 12.34 59.43
CA ALA A 313 -42.23 13.31 60.44
C ALA A 313 -41.91 12.66 61.78
N LEU A 314 -40.84 13.14 62.40
CA LEU A 314 -40.36 12.70 63.71
C LEU A 314 -40.85 13.66 64.80
N ALA A 315 -40.89 13.18 66.05
CA ALA A 315 -41.41 13.95 67.19
C ALA A 315 -40.60 15.22 67.50
N ASN A 316 -39.35 15.28 67.05
CA ASN A 316 -38.41 16.39 67.24
C ASN A 316 -38.53 17.49 66.17
N GLY A 317 -39.46 17.36 65.21
CA GLY A 317 -39.62 18.30 64.10
C GLY A 317 -38.83 17.94 62.84
N ASP A 318 -37.95 16.94 62.89
CA ASP A 318 -37.21 16.44 61.73
C ASP A 318 -38.10 15.56 60.82
N ARG A 319 -37.59 15.19 59.64
CA ARG A 319 -38.25 14.32 58.68
C ARG A 319 -37.34 13.13 58.35
N ALA A 320 -37.82 11.91 58.58
CA ALA A 320 -37.18 10.70 58.08
C ALA A 320 -37.60 10.49 56.61
N LEU A 321 -36.63 10.53 55.70
CA LEU A 321 -36.75 10.22 54.28
C LEU A 321 -36.13 8.85 54.01
N ASN A 322 -36.89 7.96 53.39
CA ASN A 322 -36.39 6.70 52.87
C ASN A 322 -36.63 6.67 51.36
N VAL A 323 -35.61 6.32 50.58
CA VAL A 323 -35.73 6.09 49.13
C VAL A 323 -35.09 4.75 48.81
N GLU A 324 -35.77 3.93 48.03
CA GLU A 324 -35.31 2.63 47.57
C GLU A 324 -35.59 2.51 46.07
N ALA A 325 -34.57 2.21 45.29
CA ALA A 325 -34.62 2.00 43.86
C ALA A 325 -34.05 0.61 43.58
N HIS A 326 -34.72 -0.16 42.74
CA HIS A 326 -34.32 -1.52 42.43
C HIS A 326 -34.32 -1.75 40.91
N GLN A 327 -33.16 -2.15 40.39
CA GLN A 327 -32.93 -2.55 38.99
C GLN A 327 -33.39 -1.51 37.95
N ILE A 328 -33.27 -0.21 38.25
CA ILE A 328 -33.60 0.85 37.30
C ILE A 328 -32.50 0.90 36.23
N ALA A 329 -32.84 0.88 34.94
CA ALA A 329 -31.84 0.99 33.88
C ALA A 329 -31.16 2.37 33.92
N PHE A 330 -29.82 2.39 33.91
CA PHE A 330 -29.04 3.63 33.98
C PHE A 330 -29.31 4.55 32.78
N ARG A 331 -29.65 3.98 31.61
CA ARG A 331 -30.10 4.73 30.43
C ARG A 331 -31.33 5.60 30.71
N ASP A 332 -32.28 5.10 31.49
CA ASP A 332 -33.55 5.80 31.75
C ASP A 332 -33.31 6.97 32.71
N VAL A 333 -32.33 6.84 33.59
CA VAL A 333 -31.88 7.92 34.47
C VAL A 333 -31.07 8.97 33.72
N LEU A 334 -30.16 8.58 32.83
CA LEU A 334 -29.45 9.51 31.96
C LEU A 334 -30.44 10.30 31.09
N PHE A 335 -31.44 9.62 30.54
CA PHE A 335 -32.56 10.25 29.83
C PHE A 335 -33.32 11.23 30.72
N ALA A 336 -33.72 10.82 31.93
CA ALA A 336 -34.46 11.69 32.86
C ALA A 336 -33.65 12.92 33.30
N MET A 337 -32.34 12.78 33.48
CA MET A 337 -31.43 13.87 33.82
C MET A 337 -31.04 14.73 32.60
N ARG A 338 -31.43 14.32 31.39
CA ARG A 338 -30.99 14.93 30.12
C ARG A 338 -29.47 14.95 29.99
N ALA A 339 -28.82 13.90 30.47
CA ALA A 339 -27.38 13.73 30.41
C ALA A 339 -27.05 12.79 29.24
N GLY A 340 -26.20 13.26 28.32
CA GLY A 340 -25.52 12.39 27.34
C GLY A 340 -26.04 12.39 25.90
N ASP A 341 -26.97 13.26 25.49
CA ASP A 341 -27.44 13.54 24.11
C ASP A 341 -27.58 12.34 23.15
N GLY A 342 -27.74 11.12 23.67
CA GLY A 342 -27.73 9.87 22.89
C GLY A 342 -26.35 9.37 22.42
N GLN A 343 -25.25 10.00 22.83
CA GLN A 343 -23.87 9.58 22.48
C GLN A 343 -23.31 8.49 23.40
N VAL A 344 -23.91 8.28 24.57
CA VAL A 344 -23.50 7.24 25.51
C VAL A 344 -24.60 6.18 25.59
N GLU A 345 -24.33 5.00 25.07
CA GLU A 345 -25.22 3.85 25.20
C GLU A 345 -24.81 3.01 26.41
N THR A 346 -25.78 2.69 27.26
CA THR A 346 -25.55 1.86 28.44
C THR A 346 -26.77 1.02 28.80
N ASP A 347 -26.53 -0.22 29.21
CA ASP A 347 -27.54 -1.20 29.61
C ASP A 347 -27.45 -1.59 31.09
N MET A 348 -26.60 -0.92 31.85
CA MET A 348 -26.36 -1.26 33.26
C MET A 348 -27.60 -0.97 34.10
N PRO A 349 -28.14 -1.94 34.86
CA PRO A 349 -29.14 -1.66 35.88
C PRO A 349 -28.46 -1.12 37.14
N PHE A 350 -29.13 -0.22 37.87
CA PHE A 350 -28.68 0.20 39.21
C PHE A 350 -29.79 0.04 40.24
N SER A 351 -29.38 -0.24 41.47
CA SER A 351 -30.22 -0.24 42.66
C SER A 351 -29.63 0.74 43.66
N ALA A 352 -30.47 1.48 44.38
CA ALA A 352 -30.02 2.47 45.35
C ALA A 352 -30.92 2.45 46.58
N SER A 353 -30.34 2.72 47.74
CA SER A 353 -31.09 3.00 48.98
C SER A 353 -30.54 4.28 49.60
N LEU A 354 -31.42 5.10 50.15
CA LEU A 354 -31.08 6.33 50.86
C LEU A 354 -31.98 6.45 52.08
N GLN A 355 -31.39 6.66 53.24
CA GLN A 355 -32.07 6.96 54.49
C GLN A 355 -31.51 8.28 55.02
N ALA A 356 -32.37 9.26 55.28
CA ALA A 356 -31.93 10.57 55.75
C ALA A 356 -32.87 11.14 56.82
N GLU A 357 -32.31 11.79 57.83
CA GLU A 357 -33.06 12.62 58.77
C GLU A 357 -32.84 14.09 58.41
N ILE A 358 -33.86 14.76 57.91
CA ILE A 358 -33.79 16.13 57.40
C ILE A 358 -34.31 17.10 58.46
N THR A 359 -33.52 18.10 58.82
CA THR A 359 -33.93 19.16 59.75
C THR A 359 -34.89 20.16 59.07
N PRO A 360 -35.66 20.97 59.83
CA PRO A 360 -36.63 21.90 59.25
C PRO A 360 -36.04 22.95 58.27
N ASP A 361 -34.73 23.20 58.33
CA ASP A 361 -33.96 24.06 57.42
C ASP A 361 -33.65 23.38 56.07
N GLY A 362 -34.05 22.11 55.89
CA GLY A 362 -33.81 21.32 54.68
C GLY A 362 -32.44 20.65 54.61
N VAL A 363 -31.60 20.78 55.64
CA VAL A 363 -30.27 20.16 55.71
C VAL A 363 -30.38 18.77 56.37
N PRO A 364 -29.75 17.71 55.85
CA PRO A 364 -29.72 16.43 56.55
C PRO A 364 -28.93 16.53 57.86
N ARG A 365 -29.49 16.04 58.96
CA ARG A 365 -28.77 15.75 60.22
C ARG A 365 -27.88 14.53 60.03
N THR A 366 -28.46 13.46 59.51
CA THR A 366 -27.78 12.23 59.09
C THR A 366 -28.29 11.83 57.72
N ALA A 367 -27.44 11.25 56.89
CA ALA A 367 -27.87 10.58 55.67
C ALA A 367 -26.95 9.40 55.37
N SER A 368 -27.52 8.22 55.14
CA SER A 368 -26.80 7.04 54.68
C SER A 368 -27.37 6.60 53.34
N GLY A 369 -26.51 6.39 52.36
CA GLY A 369 -26.86 5.97 51.02
C GLY A 369 -26.03 4.78 50.57
N HIS A 370 -26.60 3.93 49.74
CA HIS A 370 -25.89 2.82 49.12
C HIS A 370 -26.40 2.61 47.70
N VAL A 371 -25.53 2.73 46.72
CA VAL A 371 -25.81 2.56 45.29
C VAL A 371 -25.01 1.38 44.78
N VAL A 372 -25.66 0.47 44.06
CA VAL A 372 -25.06 -0.68 43.40
C VAL A 372 -25.45 -0.65 41.93
N VAL A 373 -24.46 -0.63 41.05
CA VAL A 373 -24.61 -0.75 39.60
C VAL A 373 -24.22 -2.17 39.22
N GLY A 374 -25.10 -2.86 38.49
CA GLY A 374 -24.87 -4.21 37.98
C GLY A 374 -24.01 -4.23 36.72
N ALA A 375 -23.78 -5.43 36.20
CA ALA A 375 -22.96 -5.63 35.02
C ALA A 375 -23.59 -5.01 33.77
N GLY A 376 -22.76 -4.45 32.89
CA GLY A 376 -23.16 -3.92 31.59
C GLY A 376 -22.00 -3.24 30.88
N ALA A 377 -22.28 -2.42 29.88
CA ALA A 377 -21.26 -1.68 29.15
C ALA A 377 -21.61 -0.19 28.99
N ILE A 378 -20.57 0.60 28.81
CA ILE A 378 -20.63 1.99 28.35
C ILE A 378 -20.03 2.00 26.95
N LEU A 379 -20.80 2.44 25.96
CA LEU A 379 -20.30 2.69 24.60
C LEU A 379 -20.37 4.19 24.33
N THR A 380 -19.23 4.77 23.96
CA THR A 380 -19.10 6.21 23.66
C THR A 380 -19.08 6.52 22.17
N GLU A 381 -18.88 5.50 21.33
CA GLU A 381 -18.93 5.62 19.87
C GLU A 381 -19.49 4.31 19.29
N PRO A 382 -20.75 4.29 18.80
CA PRO A 382 -21.37 3.10 18.23
C PRO A 382 -20.55 2.53 17.05
N GLY A 383 -20.32 1.22 17.03
CA GLY A 383 -19.56 0.53 15.98
C GLY A 383 -18.03 0.52 16.17
N ASN A 384 -17.48 1.31 17.10
CA ASN A 384 -16.06 1.28 17.43
C ASN A 384 -15.79 0.31 18.58
N LYS A 385 -15.11 -0.81 18.32
CA LYS A 385 -14.79 -1.81 19.35
C LYS A 385 -13.91 -1.27 20.50
N TYR A 386 -13.13 -0.21 20.26
CA TYR A 386 -12.28 0.42 21.27
C TYR A 386 -13.02 1.44 22.14
N SER A 387 -14.30 1.74 21.86
CA SER A 387 -15.12 2.68 22.65
C SER A 387 -15.91 2.00 23.78
N ARG A 388 -15.92 0.66 23.81
CA ARG A 388 -16.68 -0.14 24.77
C ARG A 388 -15.90 -0.33 26.08
N MET A 389 -16.49 0.12 27.17
CA MET A 389 -16.00 -0.13 28.54
C MET A 389 -16.99 -1.06 29.25
N ALA A 390 -16.59 -2.28 29.57
CA ALA A 390 -17.39 -3.19 30.37
C ALA A 390 -17.29 -2.81 31.85
N ILE A 391 -18.40 -2.82 32.58
CA ILE A 391 -18.45 -2.68 34.04
C ILE A 391 -19.08 -3.98 34.56
N ASP A 392 -18.42 -4.65 35.50
CA ASP A 392 -18.94 -5.86 36.13
C ASP A 392 -19.81 -5.50 37.33
N SER A 393 -19.34 -4.54 38.14
CA SER A 393 -20.10 -3.93 39.22
C SER A 393 -19.52 -2.58 39.64
N ALA A 394 -20.36 -1.70 40.17
CA ALA A 394 -19.91 -0.53 40.90
C ALA A 394 -20.74 -0.35 42.17
N GLU A 395 -20.09 0.00 43.27
CA GLU A 395 -20.72 0.21 44.58
C GLU A 395 -20.27 1.55 45.15
N ILE A 396 -21.23 2.36 45.58
CA ILE A 396 -20.99 3.66 46.21
C ILE A 396 -21.76 3.69 47.51
N LYS A 397 -21.06 3.90 48.63
CA LYS A 397 -21.68 4.16 49.93
C LYS A 397 -21.57 5.64 50.24
N LEU A 398 -22.59 6.23 50.85
CA LEU A 398 -22.62 7.62 51.26
C LEU A 398 -22.93 7.64 52.76
N ASP A 399 -22.16 8.38 53.54
CA ASP A 399 -22.41 8.58 54.97
C ASP A 399 -22.19 10.05 55.32
N TRP A 400 -23.25 10.71 55.79
CA TRP A 400 -23.26 12.10 56.21
C TRP A 400 -23.68 12.22 57.66
N ASP A 401 -22.93 13.01 58.41
CA ASP A 401 -23.22 13.36 59.80
C ASP A 401 -22.94 14.85 60.03
N LYS A 402 -24.00 15.63 60.28
CA LYS A 402 -23.92 17.08 60.53
C LYS A 402 -23.04 17.43 61.73
N SER A 403 -22.89 16.53 62.72
CA SER A 403 -22.03 16.77 63.88
C SER A 403 -20.54 16.74 63.54
N LYS A 404 -20.17 15.93 62.53
CA LYS A 404 -18.81 15.84 61.99
C LYS A 404 -18.58 16.87 60.87
N GLY A 405 -19.65 17.27 60.19
CA GLY A 405 -19.59 18.16 59.02
C GLY A 405 -18.86 17.54 57.84
N VAL A 406 -18.80 16.20 57.76
CA VAL A 406 -18.10 15.45 56.71
C VAL A 406 -19.08 14.47 56.07
N LEU A 407 -19.12 14.47 54.74
CA LEU A 407 -19.71 13.45 53.88
C LEU A 407 -18.58 12.50 53.47
N SER A 408 -18.67 11.21 53.81
CA SER A 408 -17.73 10.19 53.33
C SER A 408 -18.40 9.30 52.28
N ALA A 409 -17.64 8.94 51.26
CA ALA A 409 -18.10 8.18 50.11
C ALA A 409 -17.07 7.12 49.67
N PRO A 410 -17.09 5.91 50.25
CA PRO A 410 -16.37 4.76 49.71
C PRO A 410 -16.94 4.33 48.36
N ILE A 411 -16.06 4.16 47.38
CA ILE A 411 -16.36 3.81 46.00
C ILE A 411 -15.55 2.58 45.61
N HIS A 412 -16.24 1.55 45.13
CA HIS A 412 -15.67 0.31 44.63
C HIS A 412 -16.16 0.04 43.21
N VAL A 413 -15.26 -0.05 42.23
CA VAL A 413 -15.61 -0.35 40.83
C VAL A 413 -14.80 -1.53 40.32
N VAL A 414 -15.49 -2.45 39.65
CA VAL A 414 -14.96 -3.68 39.07
C VAL A 414 -15.28 -3.68 37.58
N SER A 415 -14.24 -3.74 36.75
CA SER A 415 -14.36 -3.69 35.29
C SER A 415 -13.34 -4.63 34.65
N GLY A 416 -13.72 -5.87 34.37
CA GLY A 416 -12.83 -6.92 33.88
C GLY A 416 -11.71 -7.22 34.89
N GLY A 417 -10.46 -6.92 34.52
CA GLY A 417 -9.31 -6.98 35.44
C GLY A 417 -9.06 -5.68 36.24
N ASN A 418 -9.75 -4.59 35.90
CA ASN A 418 -9.57 -3.30 36.56
C ASN A 418 -10.33 -3.24 37.90
N ARG A 419 -9.72 -2.69 38.94
CA ARG A 419 -10.33 -2.50 40.26
C ARG A 419 -10.06 -1.08 40.75
N PHE A 420 -11.08 -0.35 41.16
CA PHE A 420 -10.96 0.99 41.72
C PHE A 420 -11.53 0.97 43.12
N ASN A 421 -10.71 1.25 44.13
CA ASN A 421 -11.12 1.33 45.52
C ASN A 421 -10.66 2.67 46.09
N VAL A 422 -11.57 3.62 46.22
CA VAL A 422 -11.24 4.97 46.70
C VAL A 422 -12.26 5.43 47.74
N VAL A 423 -11.82 6.29 48.67
CA VAL A 423 -12.71 6.94 49.62
C VAL A 423 -12.64 8.44 49.39
N ALA A 424 -13.77 9.04 49.05
CA ALA A 424 -13.91 10.48 48.91
C ALA A 424 -14.54 11.07 50.18
N ASN A 425 -14.01 12.17 50.67
CA ASN A 425 -14.56 12.91 51.79
C ASN A 425 -14.85 14.34 51.33
N ALA A 426 -15.98 14.91 51.75
CA ALA A 426 -16.32 16.31 51.52
C ALA A 426 -16.70 16.95 52.86
N LYS A 427 -16.01 18.03 53.21
CA LYS A 427 -16.26 18.78 54.44
C LYS A 427 -17.08 20.01 54.14
N ALA A 428 -18.18 20.16 54.89
CA ALA A 428 -19.06 21.30 54.78
C ALA A 428 -18.40 22.58 55.34
N PRO A 429 -18.66 23.74 54.72
CA PRO A 429 -18.14 25.02 55.19
C PRO A 429 -18.79 25.46 56.52
N ALA A 430 -18.08 26.29 57.28
CA ALA A 430 -18.61 26.88 58.52
C ALA A 430 -19.60 28.03 58.24
N GLY A 431 -19.37 28.82 57.18
CA GLY A 431 -20.28 29.84 56.67
C GLY A 431 -20.93 29.43 55.35
N ALA A 432 -22.16 29.88 55.09
CA ALA A 432 -22.90 29.52 53.86
C ALA A 432 -22.26 30.05 52.56
N SER A 433 -21.34 31.01 52.65
CA SER A 433 -20.62 31.59 51.51
C SER A 433 -19.25 30.95 51.22
N ASP A 434 -18.74 30.11 52.12
CA ASP A 434 -17.41 29.49 51.96
C ASP A 434 -17.51 28.23 51.09
N PRO A 435 -16.47 27.88 50.33
CA PRO A 435 -16.49 26.68 49.50
C PRO A 435 -16.41 25.41 50.36
N TRP A 436 -17.05 24.35 49.87
CA TRP A 436 -16.82 23.00 50.36
C TRP A 436 -15.40 22.58 50.04
N THR A 437 -14.76 21.81 50.92
CA THR A 437 -13.47 21.19 50.61
C THR A 437 -13.66 19.69 50.43
N PHE A 438 -13.03 19.10 49.43
CA PHE A 438 -13.04 17.65 49.25
C PHE A 438 -11.62 17.08 49.26
N ASP A 439 -11.50 15.85 49.73
CA ASP A 439 -10.30 15.04 49.62
C ASP A 439 -10.65 13.62 49.17
N VAL A 440 -9.80 13.04 48.32
CA VAL A 440 -9.78 11.62 48.04
C VAL A 440 -8.40 11.15 48.47
N ALA A 441 -8.34 10.36 49.52
CA ALA A 441 -7.10 9.86 50.09
C ALA A 441 -7.30 8.43 50.58
N ASN A 442 -6.22 7.64 50.54
CA ASN A 442 -6.19 6.24 50.95
C ASN A 442 -7.10 5.36 50.06
N GLY A 443 -6.51 4.79 49.01
CA GLY A 443 -7.20 3.91 48.06
C GLY A 443 -6.20 3.16 47.18
N SER A 444 -6.72 2.28 46.32
CA SER A 444 -5.92 1.60 45.31
C SER A 444 -6.68 1.53 43.98
N ILE A 445 -5.96 1.73 42.88
CA ILE A 445 -6.44 1.48 41.53
C ILE A 445 -5.55 0.42 40.92
N VAL A 446 -6.15 -0.64 40.39
CA VAL A 446 -5.48 -1.70 39.67
C VAL A 446 -5.99 -1.64 38.24
N TYR A 447 -5.10 -1.40 37.29
CA TYR A 447 -5.40 -1.53 35.86
C TYR A 447 -5.00 -2.91 35.35
N ALA A 448 -5.85 -3.49 34.53
CA ALA A 448 -5.59 -4.75 33.86
C ALA A 448 -4.42 -4.59 32.87
N PRO A 449 -3.60 -5.63 32.67
CA PRO A 449 -2.49 -5.59 31.75
C PRO A 449 -2.96 -5.43 30.29
N ILE A 450 -2.27 -4.58 29.54
CA ILE A 450 -2.45 -4.41 28.09
C ILE A 450 -1.07 -4.60 27.43
N PRO A 451 -0.83 -5.70 26.66
CA PRO A 451 -1.74 -6.81 26.34
C PRO A 451 -2.01 -7.77 27.51
N PRO A 452 -3.06 -8.64 27.44
CA PRO A 452 -3.36 -9.61 28.48
C PRO A 452 -2.19 -10.57 28.76
N GLY A 453 -1.96 -10.91 30.03
CA GLY A 453 -0.89 -11.84 30.45
C GLY A 453 0.40 -11.19 30.97
N GLN A 454 0.46 -9.86 31.02
CA GLN A 454 1.51 -9.11 31.72
C GLN A 454 1.11 -8.75 33.16
N ASP A 455 1.98 -8.06 33.89
CA ASP A 455 1.68 -7.56 35.23
C ASP A 455 0.67 -6.40 35.21
N PRO A 456 -0.29 -6.37 36.15
CA PRO A 456 -1.22 -5.25 36.28
C PRO A 456 -0.51 -4.00 36.81
N LEU A 457 -0.96 -2.82 36.39
CA LEU A 457 -0.50 -1.56 36.97
C LEU A 457 -1.27 -1.26 38.26
N VAL A 458 -0.55 -1.24 39.38
CA VAL A 458 -1.11 -0.88 40.70
C VAL A 458 -0.72 0.54 41.06
N LEU A 459 -1.71 1.40 41.29
CA LEU A 459 -1.56 2.73 41.85
C LEU A 459 -2.01 2.68 43.32
N ASN A 460 -1.08 2.87 44.24
CA ASN A 460 -1.30 2.77 45.70
C ASN A 460 -1.28 4.13 46.40
N ARG A 461 -0.91 5.21 45.68
CA ARG A 461 -0.97 6.57 46.18
C ARG A 461 -1.94 7.39 45.33
N ILE A 462 -3.08 7.71 45.92
CA ILE A 462 -4.17 8.44 45.29
C ILE A 462 -4.49 9.61 46.21
N VAL A 463 -4.23 10.82 45.75
CA VAL A 463 -4.48 12.05 46.51
C VAL A 463 -5.15 13.06 45.59
N PHE A 464 -6.41 13.37 45.83
CA PHE A 464 -7.08 14.52 45.23
C PHE A 464 -7.54 15.46 46.34
N ARG A 465 -7.29 16.76 46.22
CA ARG A 465 -7.74 17.78 47.16
C ARG A 465 -8.19 19.00 46.38
N GLY A 466 -9.32 19.55 46.79
CA GLY A 466 -9.87 20.70 46.12
C GLY A 466 -11.03 21.34 46.84
N ARG A 467 -11.63 22.30 46.14
CA ARG A 467 -12.70 23.14 46.65
C ARG A 467 -13.86 23.17 45.68
N PHE A 468 -15.05 23.21 46.22
CA PHE A 468 -16.30 23.31 45.48
C PHE A 468 -17.06 24.55 45.96
N ASP A 469 -17.10 25.57 45.12
CA ASP A 469 -17.81 26.81 45.38
C ASP A 469 -19.20 26.74 44.73
N THR A 470 -20.22 26.53 45.57
CA THR A 470 -21.62 26.43 45.14
C THR A 470 -22.18 27.76 44.62
N ASN A 471 -21.64 28.90 45.07
CA ASN A 471 -22.10 30.23 44.67
C ASN A 471 -21.51 30.64 43.32
N ARG A 472 -20.23 30.32 43.09
CA ARG A 472 -19.54 30.57 41.82
C ARG A 472 -19.74 29.47 40.78
N GLN A 473 -20.37 28.35 41.16
CA GLN A 473 -20.54 27.19 40.30
C GLN A 473 -19.20 26.72 39.71
N ARG A 474 -18.22 26.53 40.60
CA ARG A 474 -16.83 26.23 40.22
C ARG A 474 -16.20 25.17 41.13
N ILE A 475 -15.41 24.28 40.53
CA ILE A 475 -14.58 23.29 41.22
C ILE A 475 -13.11 23.64 40.98
N ASP A 476 -12.33 23.77 42.04
CA ASP A 476 -10.87 23.94 41.96
C ASP A 476 -10.19 22.66 42.45
N LEU A 477 -9.35 22.05 41.62
CA LEU A 477 -8.45 20.96 42.00
C LEU A 477 -7.10 21.57 42.37
N ASP A 478 -6.88 21.73 43.68
CA ASP A 478 -5.67 22.32 44.23
C ASP A 478 -4.48 21.33 44.16
N GLN A 479 -4.74 20.03 44.32
CA GLN A 479 -3.74 18.97 44.23
C GLN A 479 -4.38 17.66 43.74
N GLY A 480 -3.91 17.13 42.61
CA GLY A 480 -4.18 15.76 42.16
C GLY A 480 -2.88 15.00 42.02
N GLU A 481 -2.79 13.80 42.60
CA GLU A 481 -1.64 12.91 42.52
C GLU A 481 -2.12 11.46 42.40
N LEU A 482 -1.61 10.76 41.39
CA LEU A 482 -1.78 9.33 41.20
C LEU A 482 -0.40 8.71 41.03
N ALA A 483 0.02 7.83 41.92
CA ALA A 483 1.31 7.17 41.82
C ALA A 483 1.27 5.68 42.17
N GLY A 484 2.17 4.94 41.52
CA GLY A 484 2.51 3.55 41.77
C GLY A 484 3.97 3.29 41.41
N ASP A 485 4.39 2.04 41.36
CA ASP A 485 5.80 1.69 41.20
C ASP A 485 6.39 2.10 39.84
N ALA A 486 5.55 2.18 38.80
CA ALA A 486 5.97 2.45 37.42
C ALA A 486 5.62 3.86 36.90
N VAL A 487 4.83 4.65 37.63
CA VAL A 487 4.30 5.94 37.15
C VAL A 487 3.83 6.84 38.28
N GLY A 488 4.07 8.13 38.15
CA GLY A 488 3.42 9.19 38.91
C GLY A 488 2.79 10.23 37.97
N LEU A 489 1.57 10.67 38.29
CA LEU A 489 0.86 11.74 37.61
C LEU A 489 0.52 12.81 38.64
N SER A 490 0.70 14.08 38.29
CA SER A 490 0.20 15.20 39.06
C SER A 490 -0.74 16.05 38.21
N ALA A 491 -1.83 16.52 38.81
CA ALA A 491 -2.84 17.31 38.14
C ALA A 491 -3.26 18.51 38.99
N THR A 492 -3.53 19.64 38.34
CA THR A 492 -4.21 20.80 38.93
C THR A 492 -5.19 21.35 37.90
N GLY A 493 -6.25 22.03 38.34
CA GLY A 493 -7.22 22.53 37.38
C GLY A 493 -8.44 23.16 38.00
N THR A 494 -9.32 23.65 37.13
CA THR A 494 -10.55 24.35 37.46
C THR A 494 -11.65 23.90 36.50
N PHE A 495 -12.82 23.60 37.02
CA PHE A 495 -14.03 23.31 36.26
C PHE A 495 -15.09 24.36 36.59
N ASP A 496 -15.42 25.20 35.61
CA ASP A 496 -16.45 26.24 35.74
C ASP A 496 -17.72 25.78 35.04
N PHE A 497 -18.84 25.76 35.75
CA PHE A 497 -20.16 25.37 35.24
C PHE A 497 -21.22 26.46 35.50
N SER A 498 -20.79 27.71 35.68
CA SER A 498 -21.69 28.88 35.79
C SER A 498 -22.41 29.23 34.49
N GLY A 499 -21.83 28.83 33.35
CA GLY A 499 -22.39 28.96 32.01
C GLY A 499 -22.20 27.68 31.19
N ASP A 500 -21.68 27.80 29.97
CA ASP A 500 -21.21 26.63 29.21
C ASP A 500 -20.02 25.99 29.95
N PRO A 501 -20.10 24.71 30.35
CA PRO A 501 -19.06 24.08 31.18
C PRO A 501 -17.67 24.17 30.56
N HIS A 502 -16.71 24.65 31.33
CA HIS A 502 -15.35 24.93 30.90
C HIS A 502 -14.34 24.19 31.77
N LEU A 503 -13.38 23.49 31.13
CA LEU A 503 -12.34 22.75 31.81
C LEU A 503 -10.98 23.38 31.52
N ALA A 504 -10.31 23.82 32.59
CA ALA A 504 -8.90 24.15 32.55
C ALA A 504 -8.13 23.15 33.42
N MET A 505 -7.17 22.42 32.87
CA MET A 505 -6.44 21.40 33.61
C MET A 505 -5.01 21.27 33.09
N HIS A 506 -4.07 21.12 34.01
CA HIS A 506 -2.67 20.85 33.74
C HIS A 506 -2.28 19.52 34.40
N ILE A 507 -1.90 18.55 33.59
CA ILE A 507 -1.41 17.23 34.02
C ILE A 507 0.05 17.10 33.60
N THR A 508 0.89 16.63 34.52
CA THR A 508 2.27 16.25 34.25
C THR A 508 2.54 14.85 34.77
N ALA A 509 3.41 14.12 34.09
CA ALA A 509 3.82 12.78 34.48
C ALA A 509 5.29 12.75 34.96
N THR A 510 5.64 11.79 35.81
CA THR A 510 7.03 11.51 36.18
C THR A 510 7.83 11.03 34.98
N PRO A 511 9.16 11.22 34.95
CA PRO A 511 10.00 10.67 33.91
C PRO A 511 10.00 9.13 33.89
N HIS A 512 10.41 8.57 32.76
CA HIS A 512 10.68 7.15 32.54
C HIS A 512 9.48 6.20 32.65
N ILE A 513 8.32 6.58 32.11
CA ILE A 513 7.13 5.73 32.09
C ILE A 513 7.18 4.77 30.90
N PRO A 514 7.13 3.44 31.10
CA PRO A 514 7.05 2.51 29.98
C PRO A 514 5.81 2.78 29.12
N ILE A 515 5.93 2.71 27.79
CA ILE A 515 4.78 2.91 26.88
C ILE A 515 3.64 1.93 27.20
N ALA A 516 3.94 0.69 27.61
CA ALA A 516 2.95 -0.28 28.06
C ALA A 516 2.13 0.24 29.26
N THR A 517 2.77 0.90 30.22
CA THR A 517 2.11 1.54 31.37
C THR A 517 1.26 2.73 30.93
N PHE A 518 1.75 3.56 30.02
CA PHE A 518 1.00 4.69 29.47
C PHE A 518 -0.28 4.24 28.73
N LYS A 519 -0.20 3.15 27.96
CA LYS A 519 -1.36 2.53 27.28
C LYS A 519 -2.46 2.08 28.25
N GLN A 520 -2.08 1.61 29.45
CA GLN A 520 -3.03 1.21 30.50
C GLN A 520 -3.70 2.42 31.17
N LEU A 521 -2.98 3.53 31.29
CA LEU A 521 -3.49 4.79 31.85
C LEU A 521 -4.38 5.58 30.87
N TRP A 522 -4.24 5.36 29.56
CA TRP A 522 -5.03 6.08 28.54
C TRP A 522 -6.53 5.73 28.66
N PRO A 523 -7.41 6.69 29.03
CA PRO A 523 -8.84 6.43 29.19
C PRO A 523 -9.51 5.92 27.90
N VAL A 524 -10.34 4.89 28.02
CA VAL A 524 -11.09 4.29 26.89
C VAL A 524 -11.89 5.32 26.06
N PRO A 525 -12.64 6.27 26.64
CA PRO A 525 -13.43 7.22 25.86
C PRO A 525 -12.59 8.35 25.24
N ALA A 526 -11.34 8.52 25.64
CA ALA A 526 -10.49 9.61 25.14
C ALA A 526 -9.89 9.26 23.77
N ASN A 527 -10.58 9.68 22.71
CA ASN A 527 -10.19 9.46 21.31
C ASN A 527 -9.92 7.97 20.98
N PRO A 528 -10.96 7.13 20.98
CA PRO A 528 -10.83 5.67 20.91
C PRO A 528 -10.15 5.16 19.63
N ALA A 529 -10.32 5.85 18.51
CA ALA A 529 -9.65 5.49 17.24
C ALA A 529 -8.13 5.67 17.32
N VAL A 530 -7.65 6.83 17.81
CA VAL A 530 -6.21 7.09 17.99
C VAL A 530 -5.62 6.15 19.04
N ARG A 531 -6.36 5.92 20.13
CA ARG A 531 -5.97 4.96 21.16
C ARG A 531 -5.80 3.55 20.57
N GLY A 532 -6.78 3.08 19.79
CA GLY A 532 -6.74 1.77 19.13
C GLY A 532 -5.50 1.59 18.25
N TRP A 533 -5.23 2.57 17.38
CA TRP A 533 -4.02 2.55 16.54
C TRP A 533 -2.74 2.52 17.39
N ALA A 534 -2.63 3.38 18.40
CA ALA A 534 -1.44 3.43 19.26
C ALA A 534 -1.22 2.13 20.07
N LEU A 535 -2.29 1.46 20.49
CA LEU A 535 -2.21 0.17 21.16
C LEU A 535 -1.54 -0.91 20.29
N GLU A 536 -1.80 -0.89 18.99
CA GLU A 536 -1.30 -1.90 18.04
C GLU A 536 0.08 -1.53 17.48
N HIS A 537 0.36 -0.23 17.28
CA HIS A 537 1.51 0.21 16.50
C HIS A 537 2.70 0.66 17.35
N PHE A 538 2.52 1.11 18.59
CA PHE A 538 3.63 1.41 19.51
C PHE A 538 4.02 0.19 20.33
N LEU A 539 5.06 -0.54 19.97
CA LEU A 539 5.38 -1.85 20.55
C LEU A 539 6.11 -1.75 21.89
N ALA A 540 7.08 -0.84 21.99
CA ALA A 540 7.92 -0.65 23.17
C ALA A 540 8.46 0.79 23.24
N GLY A 541 9.06 1.16 24.37
CA GLY A 541 9.70 2.46 24.58
C GLY A 541 9.37 3.07 25.93
N THR A 542 9.95 4.23 26.19
CA THR A 542 9.81 4.94 27.47
C THR A 542 9.41 6.39 27.22
N ILE A 543 8.46 6.91 28.00
CA ILE A 543 8.05 8.31 28.00
C ILE A 543 8.86 9.04 29.08
N ASP A 544 9.68 9.98 28.66
CA ASP A 544 10.53 10.79 29.54
C ASP A 544 9.82 12.04 30.04
N GLN A 545 8.85 12.55 29.28
CA GLN A 545 8.02 13.68 29.68
C GLN A 545 6.62 13.56 29.06
N ALA A 546 5.59 13.80 29.87
CA ALA A 546 4.24 14.05 29.38
C ALA A 546 3.65 15.28 30.09
N ASP A 547 3.23 16.27 29.32
CA ASP A 547 2.61 17.52 29.78
C ASP A 547 1.32 17.76 28.96
N ILE A 548 0.18 17.81 29.65
CA ILE A 548 -1.14 17.99 29.05
C ILE A 548 -1.74 19.24 29.67
N ARG A 549 -2.02 20.25 28.85
CA ARG A 549 -2.74 21.46 29.22
C ARG A 549 -4.03 21.52 28.42
N THR A 550 -5.13 21.76 29.11
CA THR A 550 -6.45 21.98 28.51
C THR A 550 -7.02 23.26 29.08
N ASN A 551 -7.72 24.01 28.25
CA ASN A 551 -8.44 25.23 28.58
C ASN A 551 -9.55 25.41 27.55
N ALA A 552 -10.56 24.54 27.60
CA ALA A 552 -11.60 24.49 26.57
C ALA A 552 -13.01 24.24 27.14
N PRO A 553 -14.06 24.67 26.43
CA PRO A 553 -15.43 24.24 26.71
C PRO A 553 -15.56 22.73 26.57
N LEU A 554 -16.30 22.09 27.48
CA LEU A 554 -16.46 20.63 27.53
C LEU A 554 -17.05 20.06 26.24
N LYS A 555 -17.94 20.83 25.57
CA LYS A 555 -18.51 20.47 24.25
C LYS A 555 -17.42 20.24 23.18
N SER A 556 -16.30 20.96 23.24
CA SER A 556 -15.19 20.83 22.27
C SER A 556 -14.30 19.62 22.53
N LEU A 557 -14.36 19.07 23.75
CA LEU A 557 -13.61 17.87 24.17
C LEU A 557 -14.39 16.57 23.88
N GLN A 558 -15.66 16.68 23.49
CA GLN A 558 -16.50 15.53 23.15
C GLN A 558 -16.23 15.03 21.72
N PRO A 559 -16.40 13.72 21.45
CA PRO A 559 -16.36 13.18 20.10
C PRO A 559 -17.34 13.91 19.17
N GLY A 560 -16.85 14.45 18.05
CA GLY A 560 -17.66 15.23 17.10
C GLY A 560 -18.00 16.65 17.55
N GLY A 561 -17.42 17.12 18.67
CA GLY A 561 -17.53 18.50 19.14
C GLY A 561 -16.89 19.53 18.20
N PRO A 562 -17.15 20.84 18.41
CA PRO A 562 -16.52 21.90 17.64
C PRO A 562 -14.98 21.87 17.81
N PRO A 563 -14.21 22.34 16.80
CA PRO A 563 -12.76 22.36 16.87
C PRO A 563 -12.24 23.16 18.08
N ILE A 564 -11.26 22.61 18.79
CA ILE A 564 -10.59 23.30 19.90
C ILE A 564 -9.70 24.42 19.33
N ALA A 565 -9.72 25.59 19.96
CA ALA A 565 -8.80 26.69 19.65
C ALA A 565 -7.34 26.31 19.93
N ASP A 566 -6.38 26.97 19.28
CA ASP A 566 -4.97 26.58 19.37
C ASP A 566 -4.40 26.69 20.81
N ASP A 567 -4.95 27.56 21.64
CA ASP A 567 -4.62 27.69 23.08
C ASP A 567 -5.50 26.82 24.00
N GLY A 568 -6.52 26.16 23.45
CA GLY A 568 -7.50 25.39 24.21
C GLY A 568 -7.03 23.98 24.59
N MET A 569 -6.04 23.42 23.88
CA MET A 569 -5.41 22.15 24.25
C MET A 569 -3.98 22.08 23.73
N VAL A 570 -3.03 21.78 24.62
CA VAL A 570 -1.63 21.55 24.29
C VAL A 570 -1.17 20.26 24.98
N ILE A 571 -0.76 19.27 24.19
CA ILE A 571 -0.19 18.02 24.69
C ILE A 571 1.24 17.93 24.18
N THR A 572 2.20 17.70 25.07
CA THR A 572 3.60 17.43 24.71
C THR A 572 4.03 16.11 25.34
N VAL A 573 4.49 15.18 24.52
CA VAL A 573 5.02 13.89 24.94
C VAL A 573 6.41 13.71 24.34
N VAL A 574 7.40 13.45 25.19
CA VAL A 574 8.77 13.12 24.78
C VAL A 574 9.02 11.67 25.15
N ALA A 575 9.42 10.86 24.17
CA ALA A 575 9.68 9.44 24.36
C ALA A 575 10.99 9.03 23.69
N SER A 576 11.69 8.08 24.30
CA SER A 576 12.96 7.53 23.86
C SER A 576 12.91 6.01 23.76
N GLY A 577 13.80 5.45 22.93
CA GLY A 577 13.90 3.99 22.71
C GLY A 577 12.61 3.38 22.15
N VAL A 578 11.82 4.16 21.40
CA VAL A 578 10.50 3.74 20.91
C VAL A 578 10.64 2.73 19.78
N SER A 579 9.84 1.68 19.84
CA SER A 579 9.60 0.77 18.72
C SER A 579 8.19 1.02 18.19
N VAL A 580 8.08 1.53 16.97
CA VAL A 580 6.81 1.85 16.32
C VAL A 580 6.73 1.18 14.95
N GLN A 581 5.66 0.45 14.71
CA GLN A 581 5.32 -0.07 13.39
C GLN A 581 4.38 0.92 12.71
N PRO A 582 4.78 1.64 11.64
CA PRO A 582 3.93 2.70 11.08
C PRO A 582 2.69 2.16 10.35
N LEU A 583 2.84 1.04 9.65
CA LEU A 583 1.80 0.36 8.89
C LEU A 583 2.00 -1.15 8.98
N ASP A 584 0.90 -1.89 8.88
CA ASP A 584 0.95 -3.34 8.70
C ASP A 584 1.82 -3.72 7.49
N GLU A 585 2.57 -4.82 7.62
CA GLU A 585 3.51 -5.38 6.63
C GLU A 585 4.84 -4.63 6.45
N LEU A 586 4.97 -3.40 6.99
CA LEU A 586 6.26 -2.72 7.06
C LEU A 586 7.01 -3.08 8.36
N PRO A 587 8.36 -3.13 8.34
CA PRO A 587 9.14 -3.33 9.55
C PRO A 587 8.95 -2.19 10.55
N ALA A 588 9.11 -2.50 11.83
CA ALA A 588 9.09 -1.49 12.88
C ALA A 588 10.33 -0.58 12.81
N ILE A 589 10.12 0.70 13.10
CA ILE A 589 11.17 1.65 13.41
C ILE A 589 11.49 1.48 14.90
N THR A 590 12.70 1.04 15.22
CA THR A 590 13.17 0.71 16.57
C THR A 590 14.16 1.75 17.08
N ASP A 591 14.33 1.82 18.40
CA ASP A 591 15.24 2.75 19.07
C ASP A 591 15.03 4.21 18.61
N ALA A 592 13.77 4.60 18.53
CA ALA A 592 13.36 5.89 18.03
C ALA A 592 13.14 6.91 19.15
N ASP A 593 13.66 8.12 18.94
CA ASP A 593 13.39 9.28 19.80
C ASP A 593 12.27 10.10 19.17
N ILE A 594 11.13 10.22 19.87
CA ILE A 594 9.91 10.81 19.35
C ILE A 594 9.43 11.94 20.27
N VAL A 595 9.21 13.12 19.69
CA VAL A 595 8.52 14.24 20.34
C VAL A 595 7.16 14.43 19.66
N THR A 596 6.09 14.19 20.40
CA THR A 596 4.71 14.44 19.95
C THR A 596 4.20 15.73 20.56
N LYS A 597 3.69 16.63 19.71
CA LYS A 597 3.03 17.86 20.12
C LYS A 597 1.64 17.95 19.47
N ILE A 598 0.62 18.18 20.27
CA ILE A 598 -0.76 18.42 19.82
C ILE A 598 -1.13 19.82 20.28
N VAL A 599 -1.60 20.67 19.38
CA VAL A 599 -2.01 22.06 19.65
C VAL A 599 -3.35 22.31 18.96
N GLY A 600 -4.42 22.43 19.75
CA GLY A 600 -5.79 22.54 19.24
C GLY A 600 -6.14 21.40 18.28
N ARG A 601 -6.21 21.70 16.98
CA ARG A 601 -6.52 20.76 15.90
C ARG A 601 -5.31 20.11 15.22
N THR A 602 -4.10 20.60 15.49
CA THR A 602 -2.89 20.18 14.77
C THR A 602 -2.06 19.21 15.61
N THR A 603 -1.64 18.11 14.99
CA THR A 603 -0.73 17.13 15.58
C THR A 603 0.58 17.11 14.82
N THR A 604 1.70 17.16 15.52
CA THR A 604 3.04 17.03 14.96
C THR A 604 3.83 16.02 15.77
N MET A 605 4.41 15.03 15.09
CA MET A 605 5.33 14.06 15.68
C MET A 605 6.68 14.21 14.98
N VAL A 606 7.73 14.48 15.75
CA VAL A 606 9.09 14.60 15.26
C VAL A 606 9.88 13.39 15.73
N LEU A 607 10.47 12.66 14.79
CA LEU A 607 11.39 11.55 15.03
C LEU A 607 12.82 12.05 14.80
N GLY A 608 13.63 12.04 15.85
CA GLY A 608 15.04 12.47 15.79
C GLY A 608 15.91 11.47 15.03
N HIS A 609 15.97 10.25 15.56
CA HIS A 609 16.59 9.09 14.92
C HIS A 609 15.73 7.84 15.12
N GLY A 610 16.03 6.77 14.37
CA GLY A 610 15.46 5.45 14.52
C GLY A 610 16.11 4.44 13.56
N ASN A 611 15.86 3.16 13.77
CA ASN A 611 16.43 2.07 12.96
C ASN A 611 15.33 1.17 12.39
N VAL A 612 15.43 0.85 11.11
CA VAL A 612 14.56 -0.10 10.41
C VAL A 612 15.43 -1.29 10.01
N ASP A 613 15.16 -2.45 10.62
CA ASP A 613 15.81 -3.71 10.26
C ASP A 613 14.95 -4.46 9.24
N THR A 614 15.49 -4.71 8.04
CA THR A 614 14.80 -5.48 6.99
C THR A 614 14.76 -6.97 7.34
N PRO A 615 13.85 -7.78 6.75
CA PRO A 615 13.79 -9.22 6.98
C PRO A 615 15.13 -9.95 6.74
N GLY A 616 15.93 -9.48 5.78
CA GLY A 616 17.28 -9.95 5.48
C GLY A 616 18.37 -9.47 6.46
N GLY A 617 17.99 -8.84 7.58
CA GLY A 617 18.91 -8.39 8.63
C GLY A 617 19.71 -7.15 8.28
N ARG A 618 19.25 -6.33 7.31
CA ARG A 618 19.94 -5.10 6.91
C ARG A 618 19.33 -3.91 7.63
N ARG A 619 20.18 -3.10 8.26
CA ARG A 619 19.76 -1.92 9.02
C ARG A 619 19.74 -0.67 8.16
N ILE A 620 18.64 0.06 8.20
CA ILE A 620 18.44 1.38 7.58
C ILE A 620 18.17 2.39 8.71
N PHE A 621 18.94 3.47 8.73
CA PHE A 621 18.79 4.57 9.67
C PHE A 621 17.72 5.54 9.17
N VAL A 622 16.82 5.95 10.06
CA VAL A 622 15.80 6.97 9.82
C VAL A 622 16.17 8.19 10.64
N SER A 623 16.19 9.37 10.03
CA SER A 623 16.47 10.64 10.71
C SER A 623 15.58 11.76 10.20
N ASN A 624 15.49 12.85 10.98
CA ASN A 624 14.71 14.05 10.64
C ASN A 624 13.27 13.73 10.20
N GLY A 625 12.64 12.76 10.87
CA GLY A 625 11.28 12.35 10.61
C GLY A 625 10.29 13.38 11.14
N VAL A 626 9.30 13.77 10.33
CA VAL A 626 8.20 14.65 10.74
C VAL A 626 6.90 14.06 10.19
N PHE A 627 5.97 13.76 11.07
CA PHE A 627 4.58 13.43 10.75
C PHE A 627 3.67 14.56 11.23
N GLU A 628 2.85 15.10 10.34
CA GLU A 628 1.98 16.25 10.60
C GLU A 628 0.55 15.94 10.16
N VAL A 629 -0.40 16.19 11.06
CA VAL A 629 -1.84 16.21 10.77
C VAL A 629 -2.32 17.63 11.05
N PRO A 630 -2.44 18.50 10.02
CA PRO A 630 -2.77 19.92 10.22
C PRO A 630 -4.20 20.14 10.73
N ASP A 631 -5.13 19.23 10.43
CA ASP A 631 -6.50 19.27 10.92
C ASP A 631 -7.01 17.86 11.27
N GLY A 632 -6.94 17.50 12.55
CA GLY A 632 -7.44 16.23 13.08
C GLY A 632 -8.97 16.16 13.26
N TYR A 633 -9.70 17.27 13.11
CA TYR A 633 -11.17 17.31 13.23
C TYR A 633 -11.88 17.04 11.91
N ALA A 634 -11.16 17.11 10.79
CA ALA A 634 -11.70 16.74 9.49
C ALA A 634 -12.16 15.27 9.49
N LYS A 635 -13.31 14.98 8.85
CA LYS A 635 -13.83 13.61 8.73
C LYS A 635 -12.82 12.62 8.13
N LYS A 636 -11.94 13.10 7.24
CA LYS A 636 -10.81 12.38 6.68
C LYS A 636 -9.56 13.26 6.77
N PRO A 637 -8.81 13.21 7.88
CA PRO A 637 -7.70 14.13 8.14
C PRO A 637 -6.59 14.01 7.08
N PRO A 638 -6.09 15.13 6.54
CA PRO A 638 -4.88 15.09 5.74
C PRO A 638 -3.66 14.83 6.63
N ALA A 639 -2.67 14.11 6.09
CA ALA A 639 -1.42 13.81 6.76
C ALA A 639 -0.22 14.06 5.83
N ARG A 640 0.89 14.48 6.42
CA ARG A 640 2.16 14.71 5.73
C ARG A 640 3.28 14.00 6.48
N VAL A 641 4.18 13.38 5.73
CA VAL A 641 5.38 12.73 6.26
C VAL A 641 6.59 13.27 5.53
N ARG A 642 7.65 13.61 6.26
CA ARG A 642 9.00 13.84 5.71
C ARG A 642 10.00 13.06 6.53
N MET A 643 10.95 12.40 5.89
CA MET A 643 12.01 11.69 6.58
C MET A 643 13.25 11.55 5.69
N ARG A 644 14.40 11.34 6.33
CA ARG A 644 15.64 10.94 5.65
C ARG A 644 15.98 9.50 6.01
N LEU A 645 16.32 8.71 5.01
CA LEU A 645 16.74 7.32 5.14
C LEU A 645 18.21 7.19 4.71
N ASP A 646 19.04 6.57 5.54
CA ASP A 646 20.44 6.30 5.23
C ASP A 646 20.75 4.81 5.49
N GLY A 647 21.39 4.11 4.56
CA GLY A 647 21.64 2.69 4.75
C GLY A 647 22.30 1.98 3.56
N PRO A 648 22.47 0.65 3.63
CA PRO A 648 22.97 -0.13 2.51
C PRO A 648 21.93 -0.18 1.39
N ALA A 649 22.34 0.04 0.14
CA ALA A 649 21.45 -0.03 -1.02
C ALA A 649 20.66 -1.37 -1.14
N PRO A 650 21.23 -2.53 -0.76
CA PRO A 650 20.49 -3.79 -0.65
C PRO A 650 19.33 -3.80 0.35
N GLY A 651 19.40 -3.00 1.41
CA GLY A 651 18.30 -2.86 2.36
C GLY A 651 17.10 -2.18 1.71
N ALA A 652 17.35 -1.11 0.96
CA ALA A 652 16.29 -0.40 0.26
C ALA A 652 15.70 -1.19 -0.92
N ALA A 653 16.53 -1.94 -1.66
CA ALA A 653 16.04 -2.86 -2.68
C ALA A 653 15.06 -3.89 -2.07
N GLU A 654 15.36 -4.40 -0.89
CA GLU A 654 14.48 -5.33 -0.16
C GLU A 654 13.17 -4.67 0.29
N LEU A 655 13.23 -3.43 0.84
CA LEU A 655 12.02 -2.69 1.20
C LEU A 655 11.11 -2.48 -0.03
N LEU A 656 11.67 -2.15 -1.20
CA LEU A 656 10.90 -1.95 -2.42
C LEU A 656 10.20 -3.23 -2.91
N THR A 657 10.70 -4.42 -2.54
CA THR A 657 10.06 -5.70 -2.91
C THR A 657 8.88 -6.09 -2.01
N MET A 658 8.65 -5.38 -0.89
CA MET A 658 7.55 -5.66 0.03
C MET A 658 6.19 -5.40 -0.62
N ASP A 659 5.16 -6.18 -0.27
CA ASP A 659 3.84 -6.12 -0.92
C ASP A 659 3.25 -4.69 -0.94
N ARG A 660 3.37 -3.94 0.16
CA ARG A 660 2.93 -2.52 0.25
C ARG A 660 3.62 -1.56 -0.71
N LEU A 661 4.86 -1.85 -1.12
CA LEU A 661 5.71 -0.95 -1.93
C LEU A 661 5.90 -1.47 -3.36
N ARG A 662 5.65 -2.77 -3.59
CA ARG A 662 5.88 -3.45 -4.87
C ARG A 662 5.09 -2.85 -6.02
N GLU A 663 3.85 -2.41 -5.78
CA GLU A 663 3.00 -1.79 -6.81
C GLU A 663 3.52 -0.41 -7.26
N ALA A 664 4.29 0.28 -6.40
CA ALA A 664 4.90 1.57 -6.70
C ALA A 664 6.34 1.45 -7.24
N SER A 665 7.04 0.35 -6.94
CA SER A 665 8.37 0.06 -7.45
C SER A 665 8.28 -0.57 -8.85
N GLY A 666 8.99 -0.03 -9.84
CA GLY A 666 9.03 -0.59 -11.20
C GLY A 666 9.77 -1.94 -11.30
N ALA A 667 10.81 -2.02 -12.13
CA ALA A 667 11.56 -3.26 -12.29
C ALA A 667 12.16 -3.75 -10.95
N PRO A 668 11.98 -5.04 -10.58
CA PRO A 668 12.48 -5.56 -9.31
C PRO A 668 14.01 -5.57 -9.30
N LEU A 669 14.62 -4.86 -8.35
CA LEU A 669 16.05 -4.93 -8.06
C LEU A 669 16.30 -6.13 -7.13
N ASP A 670 17.19 -7.04 -7.52
CA ASP A 670 17.61 -8.14 -6.64
C ASP A 670 18.53 -7.60 -5.53
N PRO A 671 18.12 -7.67 -4.24
CA PRO A 671 18.95 -7.23 -3.13
C PRO A 671 20.27 -8.00 -3.00
N ALA A 672 20.33 -9.27 -3.42
CA ALA A 672 21.52 -10.10 -3.33
C ALA A 672 22.61 -9.70 -4.34
N GLN A 673 22.21 -9.09 -5.46
CA GLN A 673 23.12 -8.66 -6.52
C GLN A 673 23.51 -7.18 -6.41
N THR A 674 22.87 -6.44 -5.50
CA THR A 674 23.09 -5.01 -5.31
C THR A 674 24.18 -4.76 -4.25
N LYS A 675 24.96 -3.69 -4.41
CA LYS A 675 25.96 -3.19 -3.45
C LYS A 675 25.94 -1.67 -3.42
N GLY A 676 26.52 -1.08 -2.37
CA GLY A 676 26.65 0.36 -2.19
C GLY A 676 25.83 0.89 -1.01
N SER A 677 25.85 2.21 -0.86
CA SER A 677 25.11 2.94 0.17
C SER A 677 24.08 3.87 -0.46
N MET A 678 23.05 4.19 0.31
CA MET A 678 21.91 5.02 -0.06
C MET A 678 21.75 6.13 0.97
N ALA A 679 21.45 7.33 0.48
CA ALA A 679 20.80 8.39 1.22
C ALA A 679 19.53 8.81 0.45
N ALA A 680 18.36 8.75 1.09
CA ALA A 680 17.08 9.10 0.47
C ALA A 680 16.31 10.12 1.32
N GLU A 681 15.74 11.13 0.67
CA GLU A 681 14.76 12.04 1.23
C GLU A 681 13.38 11.66 0.73
N VAL A 682 12.48 11.35 1.66
CA VAL A 682 11.13 10.87 1.37
C VAL A 682 10.13 11.90 1.88
N ALA A 683 9.26 12.38 1.00
CA ALA A 683 8.13 13.23 1.34
C ALA A 683 6.82 12.60 0.85
N LEU A 684 5.87 12.38 1.76
CA LEU A 684 4.56 11.79 1.48
C LEU A 684 3.44 12.74 1.92
N ALA A 685 2.34 12.76 1.18
CA ALA A 685 1.10 13.42 1.55
C ALA A 685 -0.09 12.54 1.18
N PHE A 686 -0.96 12.28 2.15
CA PHE A 686 -2.10 11.37 1.99
C PHE A 686 -3.27 11.81 2.90
N ILE A 687 -4.42 11.17 2.72
CA ILE A 687 -5.60 11.35 3.56
C ILE A 687 -5.77 10.10 4.44
N ILE A 688 -5.96 10.27 5.74
CA ILE A 688 -6.26 9.18 6.66
C ILE A 688 -7.73 8.78 6.46
N ASP A 689 -7.94 7.62 5.84
CA ASP A 689 -9.26 7.09 5.49
C ASP A 689 -9.37 5.61 5.91
N PRO A 690 -10.07 5.31 7.03
CA PRO A 690 -10.22 3.93 7.52
C PRO A 690 -10.89 3.00 6.50
N ASP A 691 -11.75 3.53 5.63
CA ASP A 691 -12.48 2.75 4.61
C ASP A 691 -11.62 2.47 3.36
N ASN A 692 -10.55 3.24 3.17
CA ASN A 692 -9.63 3.10 2.03
C ASN A 692 -8.17 3.33 2.45
N PRO A 693 -7.58 2.38 3.19
CA PRO A 693 -6.20 2.50 3.68
C PRO A 693 -5.15 2.51 2.55
N HIS A 694 -5.53 2.12 1.33
CA HIS A 694 -4.71 2.17 0.11
C HIS A 694 -4.99 3.40 -0.76
N GLY A 695 -5.59 4.45 -0.18
CA GLY A 695 -5.91 5.68 -0.88
C GLY A 695 -4.71 6.33 -1.58
N ALA A 696 -4.99 7.26 -2.49
CA ALA A 696 -3.95 7.93 -3.28
C ALA A 696 -2.91 8.63 -2.38
N VAL A 697 -1.64 8.25 -2.54
CA VAL A 697 -0.50 8.88 -1.86
C VAL A 697 0.26 9.73 -2.87
N ASN A 698 0.41 11.03 -2.56
CA ASN A 698 1.34 11.89 -3.27
C ASN A 698 2.72 11.71 -2.66
N TYR A 699 3.72 11.33 -3.47
CA TYR A 699 5.08 11.08 -3.01
C TYR A 699 6.10 11.87 -3.84
N ASN A 700 7.19 12.24 -3.17
CA ASN A 700 8.39 12.77 -3.78
C ASN A 700 9.59 12.17 -3.05
N ILE A 701 10.42 11.44 -3.79
CA ILE A 701 11.55 10.67 -3.27
C ILE A 701 12.79 11.07 -4.06
N ASN A 702 13.79 11.59 -3.35
CA ASN A 702 15.11 11.90 -3.91
C ASN A 702 16.13 10.98 -3.27
N THR A 703 16.88 10.24 -4.07
CA THR A 703 17.82 9.24 -3.59
C THR A 703 19.18 9.42 -4.25
N ASP A 704 20.22 9.58 -3.45
CA ASP A 704 21.61 9.52 -3.88
C ASP A 704 22.19 8.14 -3.48
N LEU A 705 22.62 7.38 -4.48
CA LEU A 705 23.34 6.12 -4.29
C LEU A 705 24.84 6.38 -4.45
N THR A 706 25.65 5.85 -3.54
CA THR A 706 27.11 5.97 -3.56
C THR A 706 27.77 4.60 -3.62
N ASN A 707 28.84 4.49 -4.42
CA ASN A 707 29.54 3.24 -4.69
C ASN A 707 28.58 2.10 -5.09
N PHE A 708 27.59 2.42 -5.91
CA PHE A 708 26.58 1.47 -6.37
C PHE A 708 27.22 0.44 -7.29
N ALA A 709 26.89 -0.82 -7.10
CA ALA A 709 27.20 -1.87 -8.07
C ALA A 709 26.09 -2.90 -8.14
N ILE A 710 25.80 -3.38 -9.34
CA ILE A 710 24.87 -4.48 -9.58
C ILE A 710 25.46 -5.46 -10.60
N GLU A 711 25.44 -6.74 -10.25
CA GLU A 711 25.92 -7.82 -11.13
C GLU A 711 24.81 -8.23 -12.12
N HIS A 712 25.19 -8.75 -13.30
CA HIS A 712 24.28 -9.37 -14.26
C HIS A 712 23.05 -8.55 -14.69
N PHE A 713 23.18 -7.23 -14.86
CA PHE A 713 22.04 -6.35 -15.13
C PHE A 713 21.82 -6.10 -16.64
N VAL A 714 22.62 -5.23 -17.28
CA VAL A 714 22.49 -4.94 -18.72
C VAL A 714 23.41 -5.87 -19.51
N MET A 715 22.84 -6.64 -20.45
CA MET A 715 23.59 -7.61 -21.28
C MET A 715 24.45 -8.57 -20.44
N SER A 716 23.94 -8.96 -19.27
CA SER A 716 24.64 -9.80 -18.28
C SER A 716 25.96 -9.20 -17.75
N GLN A 717 26.19 -7.90 -17.94
CA GLN A 717 27.37 -7.19 -17.45
C GLN A 717 27.11 -6.55 -16.09
N ARG A 718 28.19 -6.38 -15.33
CA ARG A 718 28.23 -5.58 -14.09
C ARG A 718 28.09 -4.10 -14.41
N ILE A 719 27.26 -3.40 -13.65
CA ILE A 719 27.19 -1.93 -13.65
C ILE A 719 27.74 -1.42 -12.35
N GLU A 720 28.63 -0.43 -12.42
CA GLU A 720 29.19 0.26 -11.27
C GLU A 720 28.97 1.76 -11.42
N ALA A 721 28.72 2.46 -10.33
CA ALA A 721 28.59 3.91 -10.35
C ALA A 721 29.13 4.51 -9.03
N PRO A 722 30.05 5.49 -9.10
CA PRO A 722 30.50 6.18 -7.89
C PRO A 722 29.35 6.96 -7.24
N SER A 723 28.48 7.57 -8.06
CA SER A 723 27.28 8.28 -7.63
C SER A 723 26.15 8.13 -8.66
N LEU A 724 24.95 7.78 -8.21
CA LEU A 724 23.73 7.83 -9.00
C LEU A 724 22.68 8.64 -8.28
N ARG A 725 22.01 9.54 -8.99
CA ARG A 725 20.85 10.25 -8.47
C ARG A 725 19.57 9.69 -9.07
N ILE A 726 18.61 9.39 -8.21
CA ILE A 726 17.29 8.89 -8.55
C ILE A 726 16.27 9.87 -7.98
N THR A 727 15.28 10.26 -8.78
CA THR A 727 14.16 11.09 -8.35
C THR A 727 12.87 10.42 -8.78
N ALA A 728 11.92 10.22 -7.88
CA ALA A 728 10.64 9.56 -8.15
C ALA A 728 9.47 10.32 -7.54
N ASN A 729 8.39 10.48 -8.30
CA ASN A 729 7.13 11.07 -7.86
C ASN A 729 5.97 10.49 -8.67
N ASN A 730 4.74 10.94 -8.39
CA ASN A 730 3.55 10.45 -9.10
C ASN A 730 3.56 10.71 -10.63
N GLN A 731 4.43 11.57 -11.15
CA GLN A 731 4.59 11.80 -12.60
C GLN A 731 5.52 10.77 -13.26
N GLY A 732 6.33 10.05 -12.48
CA GLY A 732 7.30 9.09 -12.97
C GLY A 732 8.61 9.11 -12.19
N TYR A 733 9.64 8.47 -12.75
CA TYR A 733 10.97 8.41 -12.14
C TYR A 733 12.09 8.69 -13.15
N GLN A 734 13.18 9.26 -12.65
CA GLN A 734 14.36 9.61 -13.42
C GLN A 734 15.62 9.11 -12.69
N LEU A 735 16.57 8.60 -13.47
CA LEU A 735 17.89 8.16 -13.02
C LEU A 735 18.95 8.84 -13.87
N LYS A 736 19.98 9.39 -13.21
CA LYS A 736 21.10 10.07 -13.86
C LYS A 736 22.41 9.80 -13.14
N GLY A 737 23.47 9.52 -13.90
CA GLY A 737 24.83 9.54 -13.39
C GLY A 737 25.85 8.89 -14.33
N ASP A 738 27.11 9.01 -13.95
CA ASP A 738 28.23 8.35 -14.62
C ASP A 738 28.37 6.93 -14.09
N VAL A 739 28.54 5.99 -15.01
CA VAL A 739 28.56 4.55 -14.74
C VAL A 739 29.73 3.88 -15.47
N ARG A 740 30.09 2.67 -15.03
CA ARG A 740 30.92 1.73 -15.77
C ARG A 740 30.11 0.48 -16.08
N ILE A 741 29.93 0.16 -17.35
CA ILE A 741 29.20 -1.03 -17.80
C ILE A 741 30.24 -2.04 -18.30
N GLY A 742 30.43 -3.15 -17.58
CA GLY A 742 31.48 -4.12 -17.92
C GLY A 742 32.91 -3.52 -17.89
N GLY A 743 33.11 -2.44 -17.12
CA GLY A 743 34.35 -1.66 -17.08
C GLY A 743 34.43 -0.48 -18.06
N MET A 744 33.51 -0.38 -19.03
CA MET A 744 33.44 0.72 -19.99
C MET A 744 32.81 1.97 -19.34
N PRO A 745 33.49 3.13 -19.29
CA PRO A 745 32.90 4.38 -18.82
C PRO A 745 31.74 4.83 -19.72
N ALA A 746 30.62 5.20 -19.10
CA ALA A 746 29.46 5.74 -19.78
C ALA A 746 28.70 6.73 -18.87
N ALA A 747 27.92 7.62 -19.48
CA ALA A 747 26.95 8.46 -18.78
C ALA A 747 25.54 8.05 -19.21
N ILE A 748 24.64 7.85 -18.23
CA ILE A 748 23.27 7.43 -18.48
C ILE A 748 22.25 8.46 -17.97
N GLU A 749 21.20 8.66 -18.74
CA GLU A 749 19.99 9.35 -18.33
C GLU A 749 18.80 8.47 -18.72
N TYR A 750 18.05 8.03 -17.71
CA TYR A 750 16.83 7.24 -17.88
C TYR A 750 15.67 8.01 -17.28
N ARG A 751 14.56 8.15 -18.01
CA ARG A 751 13.36 8.82 -17.53
C ARG A 751 12.12 8.05 -17.97
N LYS A 752 11.30 7.65 -17.00
CA LYS A 752 10.03 6.97 -17.22
C LYS A 752 8.90 7.82 -16.67
N LEU A 753 8.01 8.31 -17.53
CA LEU A 753 6.79 9.01 -17.13
C LEU A 753 5.67 7.99 -16.89
N ALA A 754 4.85 8.22 -15.86
CA ALA A 754 3.71 7.37 -15.53
C ALA A 754 2.63 7.41 -16.63
N SER A 755 2.53 8.53 -17.37
CA SER A 755 1.57 8.74 -18.45
C SER A 755 1.96 8.10 -19.79
N GLU A 756 3.21 7.68 -19.95
CA GLU A 756 3.74 7.13 -21.20
C GLU A 756 4.03 5.62 -21.04
N PRO A 757 3.85 4.78 -22.08
CA PRO A 757 4.19 3.36 -22.03
C PRO A 757 5.70 3.09 -22.16
N ASP A 758 6.44 3.95 -22.84
CA ASP A 758 7.88 3.81 -23.08
C ASP A 758 8.71 4.58 -22.04
N ALA A 759 10.01 4.31 -21.98
CA ALA A 759 10.98 5.11 -21.22
C ALA A 759 11.90 5.88 -22.17
N GLN A 760 12.23 7.12 -21.82
CA GLN A 760 13.28 7.88 -22.51
C GLN A 760 14.64 7.45 -21.97
N PHE A 761 15.55 7.11 -22.87
CA PHE A 761 16.89 6.65 -22.52
C PHE A 761 17.94 7.39 -23.34
N LYS A 762 19.00 7.85 -22.66
CA LYS A 762 20.20 8.39 -23.28
C LYS A 762 21.43 7.74 -22.68
N LEU A 763 22.39 7.44 -23.54
CA LEU A 763 23.68 6.85 -23.21
C LEU A 763 24.77 7.59 -23.97
N GLN A 764 25.83 7.98 -23.28
CA GLN A 764 27.08 8.41 -23.90
C GLN A 764 28.18 7.49 -23.43
N ALA A 765 28.92 6.87 -24.35
CA ALA A 765 29.96 5.92 -24.00
C ALA A 765 31.13 6.00 -24.99
N ASN A 766 32.28 5.47 -24.60
CA ASN A 766 33.42 5.29 -25.52
C ASN A 766 33.69 3.80 -25.69
N LEU A 767 33.33 3.27 -26.86
CA LEU A 767 33.42 1.86 -27.18
C LEU A 767 34.82 1.56 -27.72
N ASP A 768 35.72 1.12 -26.85
CA ASP A 768 37.08 0.67 -27.21
C ASP A 768 37.10 -0.81 -27.63
N ASP A 769 38.28 -1.32 -28.01
CA ASP A 769 38.47 -2.69 -28.47
C ASP A 769 38.02 -3.72 -27.41
N ALA A 770 38.31 -3.46 -26.13
CA ALA A 770 37.94 -4.36 -25.03
C ALA A 770 36.43 -4.35 -24.78
N ALA A 771 35.79 -3.18 -24.84
CA ALA A 771 34.35 -3.04 -24.72
C ALA A 771 33.63 -3.75 -25.88
N ARG A 772 34.05 -3.53 -27.13
CA ARG A 772 33.46 -4.21 -28.30
C ARG A 772 33.53 -5.73 -28.17
N ASN A 773 34.66 -6.27 -27.71
CA ASN A 773 34.82 -7.70 -27.49
C ASN A 773 33.89 -8.22 -26.39
N LYS A 774 33.73 -7.49 -25.28
CA LYS A 774 32.82 -7.88 -24.18
C LYS A 774 31.35 -7.85 -24.58
N PHE A 775 30.94 -6.90 -25.42
CA PHE A 775 29.56 -6.75 -25.88
C PHE A 775 29.23 -7.59 -27.12
N GLY A 776 30.18 -8.38 -27.63
CA GLY A 776 29.94 -9.30 -28.76
C GLY A 776 30.00 -8.66 -30.14
N PHE A 777 30.61 -7.47 -30.27
CA PHE A 777 30.77 -6.73 -31.52
C PHE A 777 32.20 -6.84 -32.10
N ASP A 778 32.92 -7.94 -31.84
CA ASP A 778 34.27 -8.13 -32.34
C ASP A 778 34.25 -8.44 -33.86
N LEU A 779 34.81 -7.53 -34.66
CA LEU A 779 34.97 -7.70 -36.10
C LEU A 779 36.36 -8.31 -36.44
N ASN A 780 36.87 -9.21 -35.61
CA ASN A 780 38.14 -9.94 -35.79
C ASN A 780 39.34 -9.03 -36.10
N GLY A 781 39.40 -7.86 -35.45
CA GLY A 781 40.47 -6.89 -35.63
C GLY A 781 40.43 -6.04 -36.92
N SER A 782 39.39 -6.19 -37.75
CA SER A 782 39.14 -5.28 -38.91
C SER A 782 38.71 -3.87 -38.47
N LEU A 783 38.27 -3.71 -37.22
CA LEU A 783 37.90 -2.45 -36.59
C LEU A 783 38.68 -2.27 -35.27
N ALA A 784 39.59 -1.30 -35.21
CA ALA A 784 40.42 -1.05 -34.03
C ALA A 784 40.46 0.43 -33.65
N GLY A 785 40.54 0.74 -32.36
CA GLY A 785 40.53 2.10 -31.81
C GLY A 785 39.20 2.49 -31.16
N PRO A 786 39.16 3.59 -30.39
CA PRO A 786 38.00 4.03 -29.64
C PRO A 786 36.89 4.61 -30.54
N ILE A 787 35.63 4.33 -30.18
CA ILE A 787 34.43 4.85 -30.85
C ILE A 787 33.57 5.58 -29.81
N PRO A 788 33.65 6.92 -29.72
CA PRO A 788 32.66 7.70 -28.99
C PRO A 788 31.27 7.50 -29.60
N ILE A 789 30.33 7.03 -28.79
CA ILE A 789 28.93 6.82 -29.18
C ILE A 789 27.98 7.67 -28.34
N LYS A 790 26.97 8.25 -28.98
CA LYS A 790 25.79 8.83 -28.33
C LYS A 790 24.57 8.07 -28.80
N LEU A 791 23.79 7.57 -27.85
CA LEU A 791 22.56 6.86 -28.09
C LEU A 791 21.43 7.59 -27.37
N SER A 792 20.33 7.83 -28.05
CA SER A 792 19.13 8.45 -27.46
C SER A 792 17.86 7.94 -28.10
N GLY A 793 16.83 7.66 -27.32
CA GLY A 793 15.56 7.18 -27.86
C GLY A 793 14.57 6.67 -26.83
N ARG A 794 13.64 5.85 -27.31
CA ARG A 794 12.58 5.24 -26.50
C ARG A 794 12.87 3.75 -26.31
N LEU A 795 12.95 3.34 -25.05
CA LEU A 795 13.10 1.96 -24.63
C LEU A 795 11.70 1.40 -24.32
N GLY A 796 11.34 0.31 -25.01
CA GLY A 796 10.14 -0.46 -24.69
C GLY A 796 10.31 -1.15 -23.34
N VAL A 797 9.34 -0.97 -22.43
CA VAL A 797 9.44 -1.48 -21.04
C VAL A 797 8.94 -2.94 -20.93
N THR A 798 8.23 -3.44 -21.95
CA THR A 798 7.80 -4.85 -22.05
C THR A 798 8.65 -5.61 -23.06
N PRO A 799 8.80 -6.95 -22.92
CA PRO A 799 9.61 -7.77 -23.85
C PRO A 799 9.19 -7.69 -25.32
N ASP A 800 7.91 -7.39 -25.59
CA ASP A 800 7.34 -7.30 -26.93
C ASP A 800 7.35 -5.87 -27.50
N ALA A 801 7.68 -4.86 -26.69
CA ALA A 801 7.69 -3.48 -27.10
C ALA A 801 8.92 -3.15 -27.97
N GLU A 802 8.66 -2.50 -29.10
CA GLU A 802 9.71 -2.01 -29.99
C GLU A 802 10.55 -0.95 -29.27
N SER A 803 11.87 -1.14 -29.27
CA SER A 803 12.81 -0.11 -28.80
C SER A 803 13.42 0.61 -30.00
N ARG A 804 13.44 1.94 -29.96
CA ARG A 804 13.92 2.79 -31.05
C ARG A 804 14.96 3.78 -30.54
N PHE A 805 16.18 3.71 -31.06
CA PHE A 805 17.31 4.52 -30.65
C PHE A 805 18.00 5.17 -31.83
N THR A 806 18.21 6.49 -31.76
CA THR A 806 19.16 7.17 -32.64
C THR A 806 20.56 6.95 -32.09
N VAL A 807 21.45 6.46 -32.94
CA VAL A 807 22.86 6.19 -32.66
C VAL A 807 23.72 7.12 -33.50
N ASP A 808 24.67 7.78 -32.86
CA ASP A 808 25.65 8.69 -33.43
C ASP A 808 27.04 8.22 -32.98
N ALA A 809 27.92 7.90 -33.92
CA ALA A 809 29.22 7.29 -33.67
C ALA A 809 30.34 8.03 -34.41
N ASP A 810 31.36 8.48 -33.68
CA ASP A 810 32.56 9.09 -34.25
C ASP A 810 33.59 8.01 -34.61
N LEU A 811 33.85 7.84 -35.91
CA LEU A 811 34.79 6.86 -36.45
C LEU A 811 36.17 7.47 -36.74
N THR A 812 36.42 8.74 -36.40
CA THR A 812 37.65 9.46 -36.78
C THR A 812 38.91 8.75 -36.30
N GLN A 813 38.94 8.31 -35.04
CA GLN A 813 40.11 7.65 -34.43
C GLN A 813 40.21 6.16 -34.77
N VAL A 814 39.21 5.61 -35.47
CA VAL A 814 39.11 4.18 -35.74
C VAL A 814 39.96 3.79 -36.96
N LYS A 815 40.76 2.74 -36.84
CA LYS A 815 41.33 2.02 -37.98
C LYS A 815 40.26 1.09 -38.54
N ILE A 816 39.96 1.23 -39.83
CA ILE A 816 39.11 0.30 -40.58
C ILE A 816 40.02 -0.42 -41.57
N ASP A 817 40.07 -1.74 -41.48
CA ASP A 817 40.93 -2.59 -42.29
C ASP A 817 40.11 -3.76 -42.82
N ASN A 818 39.51 -3.55 -43.99
CA ASN A 818 38.81 -4.58 -44.74
C ASN A 818 37.62 -5.21 -43.99
N THR A 819 36.90 -4.42 -43.16
CA THR A 819 35.59 -4.81 -42.58
C THR A 819 34.61 -5.23 -43.68
N ILE A 820 34.65 -4.50 -44.79
CA ILE A 820 34.07 -4.87 -46.09
C ILE A 820 35.22 -4.88 -47.09
N PRO A 821 35.30 -5.87 -48.01
CA PRO A 821 36.38 -5.94 -49.00
C PRO A 821 36.62 -4.60 -49.72
N GLY A 822 37.83 -4.06 -49.56
CA GLY A 822 38.25 -2.80 -50.18
C GLY A 822 38.02 -1.55 -49.33
N TRP A 823 37.32 -1.61 -48.20
CA TRP A 823 37.19 -0.46 -47.28
C TRP A 823 38.42 -0.35 -46.37
N MET A 824 39.19 0.72 -46.53
CA MET A 824 40.36 1.00 -45.71
C MET A 824 40.33 2.44 -45.20
N LYS A 825 40.50 2.62 -43.88
CA LYS A 825 40.61 3.92 -43.23
C LYS A 825 41.72 3.90 -42.18
N ALA A 826 42.69 4.80 -42.31
CA ALA A 826 43.68 5.03 -41.27
C ALA A 826 43.07 5.81 -40.09
N PRO A 827 43.57 5.62 -38.85
CA PRO A 827 43.22 6.47 -37.71
C PRO A 827 43.47 7.96 -37.98
N GLY A 828 42.65 8.83 -37.39
CA GLY A 828 42.75 10.29 -37.49
C GLY A 828 42.09 10.90 -38.71
N ARG A 829 41.68 10.10 -39.70
CA ARG A 829 40.90 10.59 -40.84
C ARG A 829 39.42 10.70 -40.48
N PRO A 830 38.76 11.87 -40.68
CA PRO A 830 37.37 12.08 -40.31
C PRO A 830 36.42 11.06 -40.94
N ALA A 831 35.60 10.44 -40.10
CA ALA A 831 34.50 9.59 -40.52
C ALA A 831 33.45 9.54 -39.41
N HIS A 832 32.18 9.48 -39.79
CA HIS A 832 31.05 9.50 -38.88
C HIS A 832 30.00 8.50 -39.33
N ALA A 833 29.33 7.86 -38.38
CA ALA A 833 28.20 6.97 -38.64
C ALA A 833 26.99 7.36 -37.78
N SER A 834 25.83 7.49 -38.43
CA SER A 834 24.56 7.75 -37.76
C SER A 834 23.48 6.82 -38.29
N PHE A 835 22.62 6.30 -37.42
CA PHE A 835 21.48 5.45 -37.81
C PHE A 835 20.42 5.42 -36.72
N THR A 836 19.19 5.06 -37.08
CA THR A 836 18.12 4.73 -36.12
C THR A 836 18.05 3.21 -35.96
N GLN A 837 18.45 2.70 -34.80
CA GLN A 837 18.28 1.31 -34.44
C GLN A 837 16.85 1.06 -33.96
N VAL A 838 16.20 0.08 -34.57
CA VAL A 838 14.91 -0.47 -34.16
C VAL A 838 15.13 -1.91 -33.75
N ALA A 839 14.83 -2.23 -32.49
CA ALA A 839 14.99 -3.56 -31.92
C ALA A 839 13.62 -4.17 -31.57
N ARG A 840 13.38 -5.39 -32.05
CA ARG A 840 12.19 -6.20 -31.71
C ARG A 840 12.61 -7.66 -31.51
N GLY A 841 12.58 -8.14 -30.28
CA GLY A 841 13.07 -9.49 -29.95
C GLY A 841 14.57 -9.63 -30.27
N LYS A 842 14.93 -10.52 -31.20
CA LYS A 842 16.32 -10.76 -31.64
C LYS A 842 16.70 -10.06 -32.96
N THR A 843 15.75 -9.35 -33.57
CA THR A 843 15.95 -8.66 -34.83
C THR A 843 16.32 -7.20 -34.57
N TYR A 844 17.40 -6.75 -35.21
CA TYR A 844 17.90 -5.39 -35.14
C TYR A 844 17.88 -4.79 -36.54
N ARG A 845 17.09 -3.73 -36.73
CA ARG A 845 17.06 -2.97 -37.98
C ARG A 845 17.74 -1.62 -37.77
N CYS A 846 18.76 -1.33 -38.57
CA CYS A 846 19.37 -0.02 -38.69
C CYS A 846 18.70 0.72 -39.85
N GLU A 847 17.82 1.66 -39.53
CA GLU A 847 17.17 2.58 -40.46
C GLU A 847 18.02 3.84 -40.64
N ASP A 848 17.86 4.52 -41.77
CA ASP A 848 18.53 5.80 -42.06
C ASP A 848 20.05 5.76 -41.82
N LEU A 849 20.69 4.64 -42.14
CA LEU A 849 22.12 4.48 -42.00
C LEU A 849 22.83 5.48 -42.91
N VAL A 850 23.72 6.26 -42.32
CA VAL A 850 24.63 7.17 -43.01
C VAL A 850 26.02 6.94 -42.45
N ILE A 851 26.98 6.58 -43.31
CA ILE A 851 28.41 6.55 -42.99
C ILE A 851 29.11 7.48 -43.96
N GLU A 852 29.70 8.56 -43.46
CA GLU A 852 30.33 9.58 -44.29
C GLU A 852 31.71 9.97 -43.76
N GLY A 853 32.65 10.19 -44.67
CA GLY A 853 33.96 10.79 -44.37
C GLY A 853 35.11 10.13 -45.11
N SER A 854 36.18 10.89 -45.35
CA SER A 854 37.40 10.42 -46.03
C SER A 854 37.17 9.82 -47.43
N GLY A 855 36.18 10.33 -48.16
CA GLY A 855 35.78 9.84 -49.49
C GLY A 855 34.75 8.69 -49.46
N THR A 856 34.46 8.11 -48.30
CA THR A 856 33.40 7.10 -48.11
C THR A 856 32.03 7.80 -47.95
N SER A 857 31.02 7.28 -48.64
CA SER A 857 29.61 7.60 -48.42
C SER A 857 28.76 6.34 -48.59
N VAL A 858 28.18 5.85 -47.49
CA VAL A 858 27.27 4.71 -47.49
C VAL A 858 25.94 5.16 -46.90
N LYS A 859 24.84 4.97 -47.65
CA LYS A 859 23.49 5.31 -47.20
C LYS A 859 22.54 4.15 -47.43
N GLY A 860 21.65 3.87 -46.47
CA GLY A 860 20.64 2.84 -46.64
C GLY A 860 20.06 2.28 -45.35
N SER A 861 19.73 1.00 -45.38
CA SER A 861 19.23 0.26 -44.22
C SER A 861 19.86 -1.14 -44.14
N LEU A 862 20.02 -1.64 -42.92
CA LEU A 862 20.55 -2.97 -42.63
C LEU A 862 19.64 -3.66 -41.63
N GLU A 863 19.44 -4.96 -41.78
CA GLU A 863 18.70 -5.79 -40.85
C GLU A 863 19.51 -7.03 -40.49
N PHE A 864 19.60 -7.29 -39.19
CA PHE A 864 20.38 -8.40 -38.65
C PHE A 864 19.53 -9.19 -37.65
N GLU A 865 19.76 -10.50 -37.61
CA GLU A 865 19.26 -11.39 -36.57
C GLU A 865 20.47 -11.98 -35.83
N GLY A 866 20.68 -11.57 -34.58
CA GLY A 866 21.94 -11.84 -33.88
C GLY A 866 23.12 -11.19 -34.61
N SER A 867 24.08 -12.01 -35.08
CA SER A 867 25.25 -11.56 -35.87
C SER A 867 25.06 -11.72 -37.38
N ASP A 868 23.98 -12.35 -37.83
CA ASP A 868 23.76 -12.68 -39.23
C ASP A 868 23.03 -11.55 -39.96
N VAL A 869 23.51 -11.19 -41.16
CA VAL A 869 22.82 -10.24 -42.04
C VAL A 869 21.60 -10.91 -42.65
N VAL A 870 20.42 -10.35 -42.41
CA VAL A 870 19.15 -10.79 -43.02
C VAL A 870 18.90 -10.02 -44.31
N SER A 871 19.01 -8.70 -44.25
CA SER A 871 18.87 -7.84 -45.43
C SER A 871 19.78 -6.61 -45.34
N ALA A 872 20.23 -6.14 -46.51
CA ALA A 872 20.95 -4.90 -46.66
C ALA A 872 20.46 -4.20 -47.92
N ASN A 873 20.05 -2.94 -47.82
CA ASN A 873 19.66 -2.13 -48.96
C ASN A 873 20.43 -0.81 -48.92
N LEU A 874 21.50 -0.72 -49.70
CA LEU A 874 22.45 0.39 -49.72
C LEU A 874 22.36 1.10 -51.09
N PRO A 875 21.39 2.02 -51.29
CA PRO A 875 21.25 2.78 -52.53
C PRO A 875 22.46 3.65 -52.87
N VAL A 876 23.23 4.07 -51.86
CA VAL A 876 24.52 4.74 -52.03
C VAL A 876 25.57 3.87 -51.36
N PHE A 877 26.49 3.33 -52.16
CA PHE A 877 27.61 2.53 -51.71
C PHE A 877 28.89 3.04 -52.39
N ALA A 878 29.56 3.98 -51.74
CA ALA A 878 30.82 4.55 -52.17
C ALA A 878 31.87 4.38 -51.07
N LEU A 879 32.91 3.58 -51.33
CA LEU A 879 33.99 3.37 -50.36
C LEU A 879 35.15 4.34 -50.60
N SER A 880 35.32 4.75 -51.86
CA SER A 880 36.31 5.74 -52.31
C SER A 880 35.63 6.91 -53.03
N GLU A 881 36.37 8.02 -53.15
CA GLU A 881 35.91 9.19 -53.88
C GLU A 881 35.67 8.87 -55.36
N GLY A 882 34.47 9.19 -55.86
CA GLY A 882 34.06 8.95 -57.25
C GLY A 882 33.30 7.64 -57.48
N ASP A 883 33.20 6.76 -56.48
CA ASP A 883 32.38 5.56 -56.57
C ASP A 883 30.89 5.91 -56.74
N LYS A 884 30.23 5.20 -57.66
CA LYS A 884 28.79 5.31 -57.93
C LYS A 884 28.20 3.92 -58.05
N ALA A 885 27.94 3.28 -56.92
CA ALA A 885 27.35 1.96 -56.85
C ALA A 885 26.21 1.90 -55.82
N ASN A 886 25.35 0.89 -55.97
CA ASN A 886 24.40 0.43 -54.99
C ASN A 886 24.65 -1.06 -54.69
N VAL A 887 24.31 -1.47 -53.48
CA VAL A 887 24.42 -2.86 -53.01
C VAL A 887 23.10 -3.28 -52.39
N LYS A 888 22.62 -4.46 -52.75
CA LYS A 888 21.51 -5.14 -52.09
C LYS A 888 21.96 -6.52 -51.64
N ALA A 889 21.67 -6.90 -50.40
CA ALA A 889 21.87 -8.25 -49.91
C ALA A 889 20.59 -8.77 -49.27
N GLU A 890 20.20 -10.00 -49.57
CA GLU A 890 19.00 -10.63 -49.00
C GLU A 890 19.33 -12.09 -48.70
N ARG A 891 19.02 -12.55 -47.48
CA ARG A 891 19.16 -13.95 -47.10
C ARG A 891 17.95 -14.73 -47.61
N SER A 892 18.21 -15.71 -48.45
CA SER A 892 17.20 -16.63 -48.97
C SER A 892 16.74 -17.60 -47.87
N PRO A 893 15.53 -18.20 -47.98
CA PRO A 893 15.03 -19.17 -47.02
C PRO A 893 15.91 -20.42 -46.82
N ASP A 894 16.78 -20.73 -47.79
CA ASP A 894 17.77 -21.82 -47.74
C ASP A 894 19.04 -21.45 -46.95
N GLY A 895 19.12 -20.22 -46.42
CA GLY A 895 20.25 -19.70 -45.66
C GLY A 895 21.33 -19.00 -46.50
N THR A 896 21.25 -19.06 -47.84
CA THR A 896 22.21 -18.41 -48.76
C THR A 896 22.05 -16.89 -48.74
N LEU A 897 23.14 -16.13 -48.62
CA LEU A 897 23.13 -14.68 -48.77
C LEU A 897 23.31 -14.27 -50.24
N LYS A 898 22.27 -13.72 -50.86
CA LYS A 898 22.34 -13.21 -52.22
C LYS A 898 22.73 -11.74 -52.21
N VAL A 899 23.88 -11.39 -52.81
CA VAL A 899 24.43 -10.03 -52.87
C VAL A 899 24.45 -9.55 -54.32
N THR A 900 23.75 -8.45 -54.59
CA THR A 900 23.72 -7.79 -55.89
C THR A 900 24.40 -6.42 -55.80
N MET A 901 25.36 -6.15 -56.67
CA MET A 901 26.01 -4.84 -56.79
C MET A 901 25.78 -4.28 -58.20
N ARG A 902 25.33 -3.03 -58.29
CA ARG A 902 25.14 -2.31 -59.57
C ARG A 902 25.78 -0.94 -59.48
N GLY A 903 26.47 -0.49 -60.52
CA GLY A 903 27.11 0.82 -60.50
C GLY A 903 27.65 1.29 -61.84
N GLU A 904 27.87 2.60 -61.97
CA GLU A 904 28.48 3.22 -63.14
C GLU A 904 30.01 3.12 -63.07
N VAL A 905 30.58 3.51 -61.94
CA VAL A 905 32.03 3.55 -61.69
C VAL A 905 32.31 3.03 -60.29
N TYR A 906 33.37 2.25 -60.13
CA TYR A 906 33.84 1.78 -58.83
C TYR A 906 35.36 1.68 -58.79
N ASP A 907 35.98 2.09 -57.68
CA ASP A 907 37.41 1.95 -57.45
C ASP A 907 37.75 0.53 -57.00
N GLY A 908 38.23 -0.28 -57.94
CA GLY A 908 38.65 -1.66 -57.69
C GLY A 908 39.99 -1.80 -56.99
N ARG A 909 40.78 -0.72 -56.82
CA ARG A 909 42.15 -0.80 -56.27
C ARG A 909 42.18 -1.39 -54.87
N GLY A 910 41.22 -1.02 -54.03
CA GLY A 910 41.07 -1.57 -52.68
C GLY A 910 40.78 -3.07 -52.71
N PHE A 911 39.87 -3.50 -53.60
CA PHE A 911 39.53 -4.90 -53.78
C PHE A 911 40.72 -5.73 -54.33
N VAL A 912 41.43 -5.22 -55.33
CA VAL A 912 42.63 -5.84 -55.90
C VAL A 912 43.70 -6.05 -54.81
N LYS A 913 43.97 -5.02 -54.00
CA LYS A 913 44.90 -5.16 -52.87
C LYS A 913 44.44 -6.20 -51.85
N SER A 914 43.15 -6.18 -51.49
CA SER A 914 42.59 -7.14 -50.53
C SER A 914 42.58 -8.58 -51.05
N SER A 915 42.45 -8.78 -52.36
CA SER A 915 42.37 -10.09 -52.99
C SER A 915 43.74 -10.67 -53.35
N LEU A 916 44.77 -9.84 -53.55
CA LEU A 916 46.15 -10.26 -53.82
C LEU A 916 47.01 -10.37 -52.54
N GLY A 917 46.75 -9.56 -51.52
CA GLY A 917 47.48 -9.55 -50.25
C GLY A 917 46.99 -10.61 -49.26
N ALA A 918 47.84 -10.98 -48.30
CA ALA A 918 47.43 -11.68 -47.09
C ALA A 918 47.05 -10.68 -45.99
N SER A 919 45.94 -10.95 -45.32
CA SER A 919 45.66 -10.43 -43.99
C SER A 919 46.81 -10.82 -43.05
N THR A 920 47.49 -9.82 -42.47
CA THR A 920 48.76 -9.93 -41.72
C THR A 920 48.72 -10.69 -40.37
N LYS A 921 47.70 -11.51 -40.10
CA LYS A 921 47.67 -12.38 -38.90
C LYS A 921 47.08 -13.74 -39.23
N GLU A 922 47.76 -14.80 -38.78
CA GLU A 922 47.27 -16.18 -38.78
C GLU A 922 45.87 -16.23 -38.17
N GLN A 923 44.87 -16.38 -39.04
CA GLN A 923 43.48 -16.48 -38.66
C GLN A 923 43.18 -17.95 -38.35
N LYS A 924 43.36 -18.35 -37.08
CA LYS A 924 42.83 -19.63 -36.58
C LYS A 924 41.31 -19.50 -36.44
N THR A 925 40.57 -19.67 -37.53
CA THR A 925 39.11 -19.81 -37.45
C THR A 925 38.66 -21.02 -38.25
N LYS A 926 38.27 -22.08 -37.53
CA LYS A 926 37.70 -23.35 -38.04
C LYS A 926 36.25 -23.17 -38.54
N GLY A 927 35.97 -22.15 -39.35
CA GLY A 927 34.64 -21.87 -39.86
C GLY A 927 34.63 -21.75 -41.38
N SER A 928 33.85 -22.60 -42.06
CA SER A 928 33.53 -22.40 -43.47
C SER A 928 32.66 -21.14 -43.59
N GLY A 929 33.12 -20.11 -44.30
CA GLY A 929 32.38 -18.85 -44.43
C GLY A 929 30.99 -19.05 -45.05
N PRO A 930 30.06 -18.09 -44.88
CA PRO A 930 28.65 -18.27 -45.25
C PRO A 930 28.46 -18.55 -46.75
N ASP A 931 27.38 -19.29 -47.06
CA ASP A 931 26.95 -19.55 -48.42
C ASP A 931 26.50 -18.24 -49.08
N ILE A 932 27.08 -17.90 -50.23
CA ILE A 932 26.91 -16.60 -50.89
C ILE A 932 26.65 -16.80 -52.38
N ASP A 933 25.70 -16.04 -52.91
CA ASP A 933 25.50 -15.83 -54.35
C ASP A 933 25.75 -14.35 -54.68
N LEU A 934 26.78 -14.08 -55.48
CA LEU A 934 27.21 -12.74 -55.88
C LEU A 934 26.77 -12.45 -57.31
N ASP A 935 26.17 -11.28 -57.56
CA ASP A 935 25.84 -10.76 -58.89
C ASP A 935 26.27 -9.29 -58.99
N ILE A 936 27.39 -9.04 -59.66
CA ILE A 936 28.01 -7.70 -59.78
C ILE A 936 27.93 -7.24 -61.24
N LYS A 937 27.41 -6.03 -61.48
CA LYS A 937 27.46 -5.36 -62.78
C LYS A 937 27.92 -3.92 -62.62
N LEU A 938 29.08 -3.61 -63.17
CA LEU A 938 29.72 -2.30 -63.05
C LEU A 938 30.10 -1.76 -64.44
N GLY A 939 29.79 -0.49 -64.69
CA GLY A 939 30.10 0.17 -65.96
C GLY A 939 31.61 0.29 -66.21
N ALA A 940 32.36 0.74 -65.20
CA ALA A 940 33.81 0.76 -65.20
C ALA A 940 34.35 0.51 -63.78
N VAL A 941 35.37 -0.33 -63.68
CA VAL A 941 36.14 -0.53 -62.45
C VAL A 941 37.52 0.06 -62.64
N ALA A 942 37.89 1.05 -61.84
CA ALA A 942 39.21 1.67 -61.89
C ALA A 942 40.24 0.76 -61.21
N GLY A 943 41.40 0.58 -61.84
CA GLY A 943 42.53 -0.15 -61.30
C GLY A 943 43.76 0.72 -61.11
N PHE A 944 44.92 0.08 -61.08
CA PHE A 944 46.20 0.76 -60.99
C PHE A 944 46.69 1.22 -62.36
N ASN A 945 47.72 2.09 -62.37
CA ASN A 945 48.42 2.54 -63.57
C ASN A 945 47.52 3.16 -64.67
N GLY A 946 46.37 3.73 -64.29
CA GLY A 946 45.42 4.36 -65.22
C GLY A 946 44.54 3.38 -66.02
N GLU A 947 44.62 2.08 -65.73
CA GLU A 947 43.80 1.06 -66.38
C GLU A 947 42.42 0.91 -65.72
N ALA A 948 41.46 0.42 -66.50
CA ALA A 948 40.12 0.11 -66.01
C ALA A 948 39.57 -1.15 -66.68
N ILE A 949 38.73 -1.90 -65.97
CA ILE A 949 37.89 -2.94 -66.56
C ILE A 949 36.52 -2.33 -66.85
N ARG A 950 36.11 -2.30 -68.12
CA ARG A 950 34.81 -1.78 -68.56
C ARG A 950 33.79 -2.89 -68.72
N SER A 951 32.52 -2.56 -68.49
CA SER A 951 31.38 -3.48 -68.61
C SER A 951 31.57 -4.79 -67.83
N LEU A 952 31.99 -4.67 -66.56
CA LEU A 952 32.23 -5.82 -65.70
C LEU A 952 30.90 -6.48 -65.30
N ASP A 953 30.75 -7.77 -65.59
CA ASP A 953 29.66 -8.64 -65.14
C ASP A 953 30.26 -9.86 -64.45
N VAL A 954 30.02 -10.04 -63.15
CA VAL A 954 30.54 -11.16 -62.35
C VAL A 954 29.40 -11.88 -61.66
N LYS A 955 29.37 -13.20 -61.79
CA LYS A 955 28.50 -14.12 -61.05
C LYS A 955 29.35 -15.14 -60.31
N LEU A 956 29.11 -15.31 -59.02
CA LEU A 956 29.83 -16.25 -58.17
C LEU A 956 28.86 -16.94 -57.21
N GLY A 957 28.86 -18.27 -57.19
CA GLY A 957 28.15 -19.06 -56.19
C GLY A 957 29.14 -19.82 -55.32
N ARG A 958 29.09 -19.61 -54.01
CA ARG A 958 29.92 -20.30 -53.02
C ARG A 958 29.03 -21.09 -52.05
N ARG A 959 29.36 -22.37 -51.82
CA ARG A 959 28.67 -23.25 -50.88
C ARG A 959 29.66 -24.04 -50.04
N GLY A 960 29.50 -24.05 -48.72
CA GLY A 960 30.40 -24.73 -47.79
C GLY A 960 31.86 -24.30 -47.98
N GLY A 961 32.09 -23.05 -48.39
CA GLY A 961 33.43 -22.50 -48.60
C GLY A 961 34.09 -22.91 -49.94
N GLN A 962 33.43 -23.70 -50.77
CA GLN A 962 33.87 -24.05 -52.13
C GLN A 962 33.13 -23.20 -53.18
N ILE A 963 33.83 -22.75 -54.22
CA ILE A 963 33.22 -22.09 -55.38
C ILE A 963 32.51 -23.16 -56.22
N ARG A 964 31.19 -23.04 -56.37
CA ARG A 964 30.34 -23.94 -57.18
C ARG A 964 30.10 -23.41 -58.58
N SER A 965 30.06 -22.09 -58.73
CA SER A 965 29.91 -21.41 -60.01
C SER A 965 30.72 -20.12 -60.00
N PHE A 966 31.37 -19.82 -61.11
CA PHE A 966 32.07 -18.55 -61.34
C PHE A 966 31.99 -18.22 -62.83
N ALA A 967 31.58 -16.99 -63.13
CA ALA A 967 31.62 -16.41 -64.46
C ALA A 967 31.92 -14.91 -64.34
N MET A 968 32.80 -14.41 -65.19
CA MET A 968 33.23 -13.02 -65.26
C MET A 968 33.37 -12.63 -66.72
N ASN A 969 32.79 -11.50 -67.09
CA ASN A 969 32.98 -10.85 -68.37
C ASN A 969 33.34 -9.39 -68.14
N GLY A 970 34.26 -8.86 -68.94
CA GLY A 970 34.64 -7.46 -68.93
C GLY A 970 35.53 -7.13 -70.11
N LYS A 971 36.02 -5.89 -70.15
CA LYS A 971 36.94 -5.43 -71.18
C LYS A 971 38.12 -4.69 -70.55
N VAL A 972 39.35 -4.99 -70.95
CA VAL A 972 40.57 -4.44 -70.34
C VAL A 972 41.53 -3.89 -71.40
N GLY A 973 42.16 -2.74 -71.12
CA GLY A 973 42.95 -2.00 -72.10
C GLY A 973 42.06 -1.22 -73.07
N THR A 974 41.85 -1.75 -74.29
CA THR A 974 40.97 -1.12 -75.30
C THR A 974 39.50 -1.43 -75.05
N ASP A 975 38.59 -0.62 -75.61
CA ASP A 975 37.12 -0.80 -75.48
C ASP A 975 36.56 -2.05 -76.19
N THR A 976 37.43 -2.84 -76.82
CA THR A 976 37.09 -4.05 -77.57
C THR A 976 37.77 -5.32 -77.07
N THR A 977 38.77 -5.23 -76.20
CA THR A 977 39.53 -6.41 -75.76
C THR A 977 38.79 -7.14 -74.62
N PRO A 978 38.33 -8.38 -74.79
CA PRO A 978 37.62 -9.11 -73.73
C PRO A 978 38.55 -9.56 -72.60
N LEU A 979 38.00 -9.60 -71.39
CA LEU A 979 38.52 -10.29 -70.21
C LEU A 979 37.43 -11.24 -69.73
N ILE A 980 37.70 -12.54 -69.81
CA ILE A 980 36.74 -13.59 -69.46
C ILE A 980 37.33 -14.41 -68.32
N GLY A 981 36.51 -14.77 -67.35
CA GLY A 981 36.86 -15.73 -66.31
C GLY A 981 35.71 -16.70 -66.05
N ASP A 982 36.01 -17.98 -65.86
CA ASP A 982 34.99 -19.00 -65.63
C ASP A 982 35.53 -20.20 -64.84
N LEU A 983 34.64 -20.92 -64.17
CA LEU A 983 34.97 -22.20 -63.54
C LEU A 983 34.88 -23.33 -64.58
N ARG A 984 36.00 -24.00 -64.86
CA ARG A 984 36.07 -25.12 -65.81
C ARG A 984 36.37 -26.44 -65.11
N ASN A 985 35.94 -27.55 -65.69
CA ASN A 985 36.35 -28.88 -65.26
C ASN A 985 37.71 -29.22 -65.90
N GLY A 986 38.74 -29.38 -65.07
CA GLY A 986 40.06 -29.85 -65.48
C GLY A 986 40.12 -31.37 -65.67
N SER A 987 41.32 -31.88 -65.99
CA SER A 987 41.56 -33.31 -66.17
C SER A 987 41.33 -34.07 -64.86
N GLY A 988 40.50 -35.12 -64.87
CA GLY A 988 40.20 -35.94 -63.70
C GLY A 988 39.03 -35.46 -62.82
N GLY A 989 38.25 -34.47 -63.27
CA GLY A 989 37.08 -33.95 -62.54
C GLY A 989 37.40 -32.87 -61.50
N HIS A 990 38.66 -32.44 -61.42
CA HIS A 990 39.11 -31.33 -60.58
C HIS A 990 38.67 -29.99 -61.18
N GLN A 991 38.06 -29.11 -60.39
CA GLN A 991 37.61 -27.79 -60.87
C GLN A 991 38.79 -26.81 -60.90
N ILE A 992 38.87 -25.99 -61.95
CA ILE A 992 39.88 -24.95 -62.10
C ILE A 992 39.21 -23.61 -62.40
N VAL A 993 39.74 -22.53 -61.83
CA VAL A 993 39.41 -21.16 -62.21
C VAL A 993 40.25 -20.80 -63.42
N TYR A 994 39.60 -20.43 -64.52
CA TYR A 994 40.23 -20.03 -65.76
C TYR A 994 40.02 -18.54 -66.01
N PHE A 995 41.06 -17.84 -66.46
CA PHE A 995 40.97 -16.45 -66.96
C PHE A 995 41.65 -16.33 -68.31
N GLU A 996 41.09 -15.54 -69.22
CA GLU A 996 41.68 -15.25 -70.53
C GLU A 996 41.47 -13.79 -70.95
N THR A 997 42.45 -13.25 -71.68
CA THR A 997 42.35 -11.92 -72.30
C THR A 997 43.32 -11.79 -73.47
N ASN A 998 43.03 -10.87 -74.39
CA ASN A 998 43.92 -10.51 -75.50
C ASN A 998 44.84 -9.31 -75.21
N ASP A 999 44.82 -8.77 -73.98
CA ASP A 999 45.77 -7.74 -73.52
C ASP A 999 46.23 -8.00 -72.07
N ALA A 1000 47.18 -8.91 -71.92
CA ALA A 1000 47.77 -9.27 -70.65
C ALA A 1000 48.47 -8.09 -69.96
N GLY A 1001 49.13 -7.25 -70.76
CA GLY A 1001 49.78 -6.04 -70.27
C GLY A 1001 48.80 -5.09 -69.58
N ALA A 1002 47.63 -4.86 -70.18
CA ALA A 1002 46.60 -4.04 -69.55
C ALA A 1002 46.06 -4.66 -68.24
N LEU A 1003 45.85 -5.98 -68.20
CA LEU A 1003 45.44 -6.63 -66.94
C LEU A 1003 46.52 -6.51 -65.85
N PHE A 1004 47.80 -6.71 -66.19
CA PHE A 1004 48.89 -6.61 -65.21
C PHE A 1004 49.14 -5.19 -64.72
N ARG A 1005 48.91 -4.19 -65.57
CA ARG A 1005 48.89 -2.77 -65.17
C ARG A 1005 47.69 -2.47 -64.26
N PHE A 1006 46.51 -2.99 -64.60
CA PHE A 1006 45.29 -2.87 -63.79
C PHE A 1006 45.46 -3.46 -62.38
N THR A 1007 46.08 -4.64 -62.26
CA THR A 1007 46.29 -5.33 -60.97
C THR A 1007 47.55 -4.91 -60.22
N ASP A 1008 48.36 -4.00 -60.79
CA ASP A 1008 49.69 -3.61 -60.29
C ASP A 1008 50.68 -4.77 -60.15
N THR A 1009 50.50 -5.83 -60.94
CA THR A 1009 51.40 -7.01 -60.92
C THR A 1009 52.69 -6.74 -61.69
N TYR A 1010 52.60 -6.09 -62.87
CA TYR A 1010 53.77 -5.65 -63.63
C TYR A 1010 53.43 -4.51 -64.60
N ALA A 1011 53.96 -3.32 -64.34
CA ALA A 1011 53.53 -2.10 -65.04
C ALA A 1011 54.08 -1.94 -66.47
N LYS A 1012 55.12 -2.71 -66.85
CA LYS A 1012 55.94 -2.46 -68.06
C LYS A 1012 55.63 -3.37 -69.25
N MET A 1013 54.68 -4.31 -69.12
CA MET A 1013 54.24 -5.19 -70.20
C MET A 1013 53.08 -4.55 -70.97
N PHE A 1014 53.07 -4.66 -72.30
CA PHE A 1014 52.03 -4.15 -73.19
C PHE A 1014 51.57 -5.21 -74.19
N GLY A 1015 50.26 -5.29 -74.41
CA GLY A 1015 49.64 -6.33 -75.26
C GLY A 1015 49.74 -7.73 -74.64
N GLY A 1016 49.56 -8.74 -75.48
CA GLY A 1016 49.74 -10.14 -75.13
C GLY A 1016 48.44 -10.92 -74.94
N GLN A 1017 48.35 -12.08 -75.59
CA GLN A 1017 47.27 -13.04 -75.39
C GLN A 1017 47.58 -13.90 -74.18
N MET A 1018 46.73 -13.86 -73.17
CA MET A 1018 46.94 -14.58 -71.91
C MET A 1018 45.83 -15.56 -71.64
N TRP A 1019 46.22 -16.69 -71.07
CA TRP A 1019 45.33 -17.47 -70.23
C TRP A 1019 46.02 -17.87 -68.93
N LEU A 1020 45.21 -18.05 -67.89
CA LEU A 1020 45.58 -18.45 -66.55
C LEU A 1020 44.62 -19.55 -66.11
N ALA A 1021 45.16 -20.66 -65.60
CA ALA A 1021 44.37 -21.73 -64.99
C ALA A 1021 44.93 -22.00 -63.59
N MET A 1022 44.08 -22.02 -62.56
CA MET A 1022 44.50 -22.29 -61.19
C MET A 1022 43.43 -23.00 -60.37
N ASP A 1023 43.84 -23.64 -59.28
CA ASP A 1023 42.91 -24.24 -58.32
C ASP A 1023 42.01 -23.16 -57.68
N PRO A 1024 40.71 -23.44 -57.49
CA PRO A 1024 39.81 -22.52 -56.81
C PRO A 1024 40.20 -22.34 -55.35
N PRO A 1025 40.00 -21.15 -54.78
CA PRO A 1025 40.18 -20.94 -53.35
C PRO A 1025 39.30 -21.85 -52.50
N THR A 1026 39.89 -22.43 -51.45
CA THR A 1026 39.21 -23.28 -50.47
C THR A 1026 39.19 -22.61 -49.09
N ALA A 1027 38.24 -23.03 -48.23
CA ALA A 1027 38.06 -22.45 -46.90
C ALA A 1027 39.25 -22.68 -45.95
N ASP A 1028 40.02 -23.74 -46.16
CA ASP A 1028 41.23 -24.08 -45.41
C ASP A 1028 42.49 -23.35 -45.92
N GLN A 1029 42.34 -22.50 -46.94
CA GLN A 1029 43.43 -21.75 -47.56
C GLN A 1029 44.59 -22.64 -48.03
N ALA A 1030 44.28 -23.84 -48.53
CA ALA A 1030 45.26 -24.76 -49.08
C ALA A 1030 46.08 -24.11 -50.21
N PRO A 1031 47.36 -24.52 -50.40
CA PRO A 1031 48.15 -24.10 -51.54
C PRO A 1031 47.40 -24.33 -52.86
N GLN A 1032 47.33 -23.31 -53.71
CA GLN A 1032 46.65 -23.36 -55.01
C GLN A 1032 47.70 -23.44 -56.10
N ASP A 1033 47.71 -24.53 -56.86
CA ASP A 1033 48.59 -24.65 -58.02
C ASP A 1033 47.94 -24.02 -59.24
N GLY A 1034 48.77 -23.44 -60.12
CA GLY A 1034 48.29 -22.80 -61.34
C GLY A 1034 49.37 -22.65 -62.41
N GLN A 1035 48.92 -22.37 -63.62
CA GLN A 1035 49.75 -22.14 -64.78
C GLN A 1035 49.33 -20.85 -65.48
N LEU A 1036 50.31 -20.00 -65.77
CA LEU A 1036 50.14 -18.76 -66.53
C LEU A 1036 50.82 -18.92 -67.90
N ASN A 1037 50.11 -18.52 -68.95
CA ASN A 1037 50.62 -18.50 -70.32
C ASN A 1037 50.30 -17.16 -70.98
N ILE A 1038 51.30 -16.52 -71.56
CA ILE A 1038 51.14 -15.26 -72.30
C ILE A 1038 51.86 -15.40 -73.64
N ARG A 1039 51.27 -14.91 -74.73
CA ARG A 1039 51.87 -14.90 -76.07
C ARG A 1039 51.86 -13.52 -76.68
N TYR A 1040 52.88 -13.20 -77.47
CA TYR A 1040 52.97 -11.98 -78.28
C TYR A 1040 52.84 -10.66 -77.48
N PHE A 1041 53.77 -10.42 -76.56
CA PHE A 1041 53.78 -9.21 -75.71
C PHE A 1041 55.06 -8.39 -75.90
N VAL A 1042 55.03 -7.13 -75.46
CA VAL A 1042 56.19 -6.23 -75.51
C VAL A 1042 56.47 -5.69 -74.12
N VAL A 1043 57.74 -5.66 -73.71
CA VAL A 1043 58.18 -4.99 -72.47
C VAL A 1043 58.85 -3.67 -72.84
N ARG A 1044 58.44 -2.57 -72.20
CA ARG A 1044 58.95 -1.21 -72.46
C ARG A 1044 59.50 -0.57 -71.19
N GLY A 1045 60.57 0.23 -71.32
CA GLY A 1045 61.12 1.03 -70.22
C GLY A 1045 61.75 0.18 -69.11
N GLU A 1046 62.43 -0.91 -69.48
CA GLU A 1046 63.15 -1.78 -68.56
C GLU A 1046 64.66 -1.65 -68.79
N PRO A 1047 65.38 -0.83 -68.00
CA PRO A 1047 66.78 -0.50 -68.27
C PRO A 1047 67.71 -1.71 -68.38
N GLY A 1048 67.40 -2.79 -67.65
CA GLY A 1048 68.16 -4.04 -67.73
C GLY A 1048 68.01 -4.73 -69.08
N LEU A 1049 66.78 -4.80 -69.62
CA LEU A 1049 66.50 -5.40 -70.93
C LEU A 1049 67.01 -4.51 -72.07
N ASP A 1050 66.83 -3.19 -71.95
CA ASP A 1050 67.26 -2.22 -72.97
C ASP A 1050 68.79 -2.28 -73.18
N ARG A 1051 69.58 -2.43 -72.11
CA ARG A 1051 71.04 -2.61 -72.20
C ARG A 1051 71.45 -3.91 -72.89
N VAL A 1052 70.72 -5.00 -72.65
CA VAL A 1052 71.01 -6.32 -73.25
C VAL A 1052 70.70 -6.32 -74.74
N VAL A 1053 69.66 -5.60 -75.18
CA VAL A 1053 69.23 -5.56 -76.59
C VAL A 1053 69.94 -4.47 -77.40
N ALA A 1054 70.50 -3.43 -76.77
CA ALA A 1054 71.24 -2.35 -77.44
C ALA A 1054 72.46 -2.84 -78.27
N GLY A 1055 72.99 -4.03 -77.98
CA GLY A 1055 74.10 -4.65 -78.73
C GLY A 1055 73.69 -5.65 -79.81
N ALA A 1056 72.39 -5.92 -80.01
CA ALA A 1056 71.90 -6.96 -80.94
C ALA A 1056 71.49 -6.37 -82.31
N PRO A 1057 71.77 -7.06 -83.44
CA PRO A 1057 71.32 -6.63 -84.76
C PRO A 1057 69.79 -6.58 -84.83
N GLY A 1058 69.21 -5.40 -85.12
CA GLY A 1058 67.75 -5.21 -85.19
C GLY A 1058 67.06 -4.84 -83.88
N GLY A 1059 67.81 -4.43 -82.84
CA GLY A 1059 67.23 -3.93 -81.59
C GLY A 1059 66.31 -2.71 -81.82
N ALA A 1060 65.03 -2.85 -81.46
CA ALA A 1060 64.02 -1.80 -81.69
C ALA A 1060 64.07 -0.72 -80.59
N PRO A 1061 63.98 0.58 -80.94
CA PRO A 1061 63.99 1.68 -79.96
C PRO A 1061 62.70 1.80 -79.11
N ASN A 1062 61.66 0.98 -79.35
CA ASN A 1062 60.33 1.08 -78.72
C ASN A 1062 59.94 -0.13 -77.85
N GLY A 1063 60.93 -0.86 -77.32
CA GLY A 1063 60.75 -1.98 -76.38
C GLY A 1063 61.12 -3.36 -76.97
N VAL A 1064 61.13 -4.37 -76.09
CA VAL A 1064 61.56 -5.74 -76.40
C VAL A 1064 60.36 -6.66 -76.59
N GLN A 1065 60.28 -7.31 -77.75
CA GLN A 1065 59.19 -8.22 -78.10
C GLN A 1065 59.46 -9.66 -77.66
N PHE A 1066 58.44 -10.30 -77.10
CA PHE A 1066 58.45 -11.69 -76.67
C PHE A 1066 57.30 -12.48 -77.32
N THR A 1067 57.60 -13.70 -77.74
CA THR A 1067 56.65 -14.61 -78.36
C THR A 1067 55.85 -15.37 -77.32
N ARG A 1068 56.47 -15.76 -76.18
CA ARG A 1068 55.81 -16.58 -75.16
C ARG A 1068 56.39 -16.36 -73.76
N LEU A 1069 55.53 -16.31 -72.76
CA LEU A 1069 55.85 -16.50 -71.35
C LEU A 1069 55.00 -17.66 -70.84
N LYS A 1070 55.63 -18.64 -70.18
CA LYS A 1070 54.93 -19.72 -69.48
C LYS A 1070 55.56 -19.86 -68.09
N VAL A 1071 54.74 -19.94 -67.04
CA VAL A 1071 55.23 -20.18 -65.68
C VAL A 1071 54.19 -21.01 -64.91
N ASP A 1072 54.68 -21.97 -64.14
CA ASP A 1072 53.89 -22.70 -63.16
C ASP A 1072 54.05 -22.01 -61.81
N PHE A 1073 52.98 -21.86 -61.06
CA PHE A 1073 53.04 -21.18 -59.78
C PHE A 1073 52.20 -21.90 -58.72
N THR A 1074 52.65 -21.79 -57.48
CA THR A 1074 51.89 -22.20 -56.30
C THR A 1074 51.60 -20.95 -55.48
N ARG A 1075 50.32 -20.66 -55.27
CA ARG A 1075 49.84 -19.57 -54.43
C ARG A 1075 49.54 -20.10 -53.02
N GLN A 1076 50.15 -19.49 -52.01
CA GLN A 1076 49.91 -19.73 -50.59
C GLN A 1076 49.46 -18.41 -49.94
N PRO A 1077 48.85 -18.44 -48.75
CA PRO A 1077 48.54 -17.21 -48.01
C PRO A 1077 49.77 -16.31 -47.88
N GLY A 1078 49.75 -15.16 -48.54
CA GLY A 1078 50.81 -14.15 -48.48
C GLY A 1078 52.05 -14.46 -49.31
N LYS A 1079 52.07 -15.56 -50.08
CA LYS A 1079 53.26 -15.99 -50.83
C LYS A 1079 52.89 -16.55 -52.21
N LEU A 1080 53.64 -16.16 -53.23
CA LEU A 1080 53.53 -16.69 -54.59
C LEU A 1080 54.87 -17.31 -54.99
N ILE A 1081 54.88 -18.61 -55.23
CA ILE A 1081 56.07 -19.38 -55.62
C ILE A 1081 55.99 -19.59 -57.13
N LEU A 1082 57.01 -19.19 -57.88
CA LEU A 1082 57.13 -19.34 -59.33
C LEU A 1082 58.12 -20.46 -59.63
N ARG A 1083 57.75 -21.37 -60.53
CA ARG A 1083 58.55 -22.53 -60.95
C ARG A 1083 58.53 -22.68 -62.47
N ASP A 1084 59.64 -23.13 -63.02
CA ASP A 1084 59.76 -23.50 -64.43
C ASP A 1084 59.35 -22.36 -65.39
N GLY A 1085 59.58 -21.12 -64.96
CA GLY A 1085 59.25 -19.94 -65.74
C GLY A 1085 60.15 -19.83 -66.97
N VAL A 1086 59.55 -19.72 -68.15
CA VAL A 1086 60.26 -19.56 -69.42
C VAL A 1086 59.65 -18.41 -70.20
N VAL A 1087 60.51 -17.48 -70.61
CA VAL A 1087 60.21 -16.34 -71.46
C VAL A 1087 61.00 -16.49 -72.76
N GLN A 1088 60.32 -16.46 -73.90
CA GLN A 1088 60.88 -16.69 -75.23
C GLN A 1088 60.62 -15.46 -76.10
N GLY A 1089 61.66 -14.94 -76.74
CA GLY A 1089 61.58 -13.88 -77.73
C GLY A 1089 62.52 -14.14 -78.92
N PRO A 1090 62.34 -13.43 -80.04
CA PRO A 1090 63.18 -13.60 -81.23
C PRO A 1090 64.65 -13.26 -80.96
N ILE A 1091 64.89 -12.23 -80.14
CA ILE A 1091 66.22 -11.66 -79.85
C ILE A 1091 66.75 -12.13 -78.49
N VAL A 1092 65.87 -12.35 -77.50
CA VAL A 1092 66.26 -12.70 -76.14
C VAL A 1092 65.27 -13.68 -75.51
N GLY A 1093 65.76 -14.64 -74.76
CA GLY A 1093 64.99 -15.53 -73.89
C GLY A 1093 65.42 -15.39 -72.43
N ALA A 1094 64.58 -15.83 -71.49
CA ALA A 1094 64.89 -15.85 -70.07
C ALA A 1094 64.21 -17.02 -69.34
N THR A 1095 64.81 -17.51 -68.26
CA THR A 1095 64.11 -18.34 -67.25
C THR A 1095 63.73 -17.51 -66.03
N ILE A 1096 62.73 -17.94 -65.25
CA ILE A 1096 62.27 -17.31 -64.01
C ILE A 1096 61.90 -18.39 -62.98
N ASP A 1097 62.53 -18.36 -61.82
CA ASP A 1097 62.20 -19.19 -60.65
C ASP A 1097 62.33 -18.36 -59.37
N GLY A 1098 61.53 -18.66 -58.35
CA GLY A 1098 61.68 -18.04 -57.03
C GLY A 1098 60.36 -17.82 -56.31
N GLN A 1099 60.32 -16.81 -55.44
CA GLN A 1099 59.15 -16.50 -54.62
C GLN A 1099 58.94 -15.00 -54.45
N ILE A 1100 57.68 -14.63 -54.32
CA ILE A 1100 57.22 -13.29 -53.92
C ILE A 1100 56.49 -13.46 -52.59
N ASP A 1101 57.01 -12.87 -51.53
CA ASP A 1101 56.43 -12.86 -50.19
C ASP A 1101 55.77 -11.50 -49.93
N TYR A 1102 54.44 -11.46 -50.11
CA TYR A 1102 53.64 -10.27 -49.89
C TYR A 1102 53.48 -9.93 -48.41
N ALA A 1103 53.58 -10.92 -47.51
CA ALA A 1103 53.47 -10.70 -46.07
C ALA A 1103 54.71 -9.97 -45.53
N ASN A 1104 55.90 -10.37 -46.00
CA ASN A 1104 57.17 -9.75 -45.63
C ASN A 1104 57.64 -8.64 -46.59
N ASN A 1105 56.82 -8.34 -47.61
CA ASN A 1105 57.12 -7.33 -48.64
C ASN A 1105 58.49 -7.56 -49.30
N ASP A 1106 58.77 -8.79 -49.73
CA ASP A 1106 60.07 -9.24 -50.25
C ASP A 1106 59.89 -10.05 -51.54
N VAL A 1107 60.65 -9.71 -52.58
CA VAL A 1107 60.72 -10.45 -53.85
C VAL A 1107 62.08 -11.10 -53.94
N LYS A 1108 62.12 -12.39 -54.29
CA LYS A 1108 63.34 -13.14 -54.56
C LYS A 1108 63.13 -14.00 -55.78
N LEU A 1109 63.48 -13.47 -56.95
CA LEU A 1109 63.43 -14.19 -58.22
C LEU A 1109 64.84 -14.37 -58.77
N ARG A 1110 65.06 -15.44 -59.51
CA ARG A 1110 66.29 -15.70 -60.24
C ARG A 1110 65.99 -16.27 -61.61
N GLY A 1111 66.98 -16.23 -62.48
CA GLY A 1111 66.86 -16.80 -63.81
C GLY A 1111 68.13 -16.64 -64.63
N THR A 1112 68.07 -17.07 -65.88
CA THR A 1112 69.15 -16.90 -66.86
C THR A 1112 68.63 -16.21 -68.10
N PHE A 1113 69.24 -15.10 -68.49
CA PHE A 1113 69.02 -14.44 -69.78
C PHE A 1113 69.86 -15.11 -70.87
N VAL A 1114 69.26 -15.41 -72.02
CA VAL A 1114 69.92 -16.01 -73.18
C VAL A 1114 69.77 -15.07 -74.38
N PRO A 1115 70.81 -14.27 -74.71
CA PRO A 1115 70.84 -13.46 -75.93
C PRO A 1115 70.83 -14.34 -77.19
N LEU A 1116 70.23 -13.86 -78.29
CA LEU A 1116 70.13 -14.55 -79.59
C LEU A 1116 69.43 -15.93 -79.51
N TYR A 1117 68.38 -16.03 -78.68
CA TYR A 1117 67.63 -17.27 -78.44
C TYR A 1117 67.11 -17.92 -79.74
N GLY A 1118 66.74 -17.13 -80.76
CA GLY A 1118 66.26 -17.61 -82.06
C GLY A 1118 67.29 -18.42 -82.89
N LEU A 1119 68.59 -18.16 -82.73
CA LEU A 1119 69.67 -18.91 -83.41
C LEU A 1119 70.10 -20.17 -82.65
N ASN A 1120 69.81 -20.24 -81.34
CA ASN A 1120 70.27 -21.30 -80.44
C ASN A 1120 69.43 -22.59 -80.56
N ASN A 1121 68.15 -22.48 -80.93
CA ASN A 1121 67.27 -23.65 -81.12
C ASN A 1121 67.56 -24.45 -82.40
N ALA A 1122 68.36 -23.94 -83.34
CA ALA A 1122 68.76 -24.65 -84.55
C ALA A 1122 69.78 -25.78 -84.27
N PHE A 1123 70.62 -25.64 -83.24
CA PHE A 1123 71.66 -26.61 -82.90
C PHE A 1123 71.18 -27.76 -81.99
N GLY A 1124 70.07 -27.57 -81.27
CA GLY A 1124 69.48 -28.59 -80.38
C GLY A 1124 68.72 -29.72 -81.09
N GLN A 1125 68.49 -29.62 -82.41
CA GLN A 1125 67.79 -30.62 -83.23
C GLN A 1125 68.73 -31.62 -83.94
N ILE A 1126 70.06 -31.52 -83.74
CA ILE A 1126 71.05 -32.43 -84.34
C ILE A 1126 71.09 -33.74 -83.52
N PRO A 1127 70.74 -34.91 -84.09
CA PRO A 1127 70.81 -36.19 -83.38
C PRO A 1127 72.27 -36.52 -82.99
N LEU A 1128 72.47 -37.08 -81.79
CA LEU A 1128 73.73 -37.47 -81.11
C LEU A 1128 74.48 -36.43 -80.25
N PHE A 1129 74.45 -35.12 -80.51
CA PHE A 1129 75.29 -34.14 -79.76
C PHE A 1129 74.52 -33.20 -78.80
N GLY A 1130 73.18 -33.23 -78.80
CA GLY A 1130 72.35 -32.33 -77.99
C GLY A 1130 72.40 -32.56 -76.46
N LEU A 1131 72.87 -33.71 -75.98
CA LEU A 1131 72.91 -34.02 -74.54
C LEU A 1131 74.13 -33.43 -73.80
N PHE A 1132 75.22 -33.12 -74.53
CA PHE A 1132 76.49 -32.64 -73.95
C PHE A 1132 76.66 -31.11 -74.01
N LEU A 1133 75.73 -30.37 -74.63
CA LEU A 1133 75.86 -28.93 -74.90
C LEU A 1133 74.83 -28.05 -74.15
N GLY A 1134 74.21 -28.59 -73.09
CA GLY A 1134 73.16 -27.91 -72.32
C GLY A 1134 71.79 -28.18 -72.95
N GLY A 1135 70.88 -28.82 -72.21
CA GLY A 1135 69.62 -29.35 -72.74
C GLY A 1135 68.71 -28.29 -73.39
N PRO A 1136 67.54 -28.70 -73.92
CA PRO A 1136 66.65 -27.87 -74.76
C PRO A 1136 66.12 -26.58 -74.10
N LYS A 1137 66.46 -26.30 -72.84
CA LYS A 1137 66.01 -25.15 -72.05
C LYS A 1137 67.11 -24.16 -71.62
N GLU A 1138 68.40 -24.47 -71.80
CA GLU A 1138 69.48 -23.73 -71.11
C GLU A 1138 70.40 -22.88 -72.01
N GLY A 1139 70.52 -23.21 -73.30
CA GLY A 1139 71.30 -22.47 -74.29
C GLY A 1139 72.83 -22.43 -74.05
N LEU A 1140 73.61 -22.33 -75.13
CA LEU A 1140 75.08 -22.37 -75.09
C LEU A 1140 75.72 -21.22 -74.26
N LEU A 1141 75.11 -20.02 -74.26
CA LEU A 1141 75.58 -18.81 -73.56
C LEU A 1141 74.42 -18.14 -72.80
N GLY A 1142 74.63 -17.77 -71.52
CA GLY A 1142 73.58 -17.17 -70.70
C GLY A 1142 74.10 -16.36 -69.50
N ILE A 1143 73.43 -15.26 -69.19
CA ILE A 1143 73.73 -14.34 -68.08
C ILE A 1143 72.75 -14.63 -66.94
N THR A 1144 73.23 -15.15 -65.82
CA THR A 1144 72.39 -15.40 -64.64
C THR A 1144 72.03 -14.07 -63.98
N TYR A 1145 70.82 -13.96 -63.47
CA TYR A 1145 70.31 -12.78 -62.81
C TYR A 1145 69.48 -13.13 -61.57
N GLN A 1146 69.40 -12.18 -60.65
CA GLN A 1146 68.48 -12.21 -59.52
C GLN A 1146 67.75 -10.87 -59.39
N VAL A 1147 66.52 -10.92 -58.90
CA VAL A 1147 65.68 -9.78 -58.59
C VAL A 1147 65.34 -9.86 -57.11
N ILE A 1148 65.87 -8.92 -56.34
CA ILE A 1148 65.72 -8.90 -54.87
C ILE A 1148 65.18 -7.56 -54.36
N GLY A 1149 64.46 -7.59 -53.24
CA GLY A 1149 63.95 -6.41 -52.55
C GLY A 1149 62.42 -6.25 -52.63
N PRO A 1150 61.86 -5.14 -52.12
CA PRO A 1150 60.42 -4.99 -52.01
C PRO A 1150 59.70 -4.96 -53.37
N PRO A 1151 58.49 -5.54 -53.48
CA PRO A 1151 57.60 -5.37 -54.63
C PRO A 1151 57.52 -3.90 -55.09
N GLY A 1152 57.77 -3.65 -56.38
CA GLY A 1152 57.78 -2.30 -56.97
C GLY A 1152 59.08 -1.49 -56.81
N ARG A 1153 60.02 -1.91 -55.95
CA ARG A 1153 61.37 -1.34 -55.81
C ARG A 1153 62.48 -2.40 -55.87
N SER A 1154 62.21 -3.53 -56.51
CA SER A 1154 63.17 -4.62 -56.63
C SER A 1154 64.32 -4.23 -57.56
N VAL A 1155 65.53 -4.71 -57.22
CA VAL A 1155 66.75 -4.42 -57.98
C VAL A 1155 67.13 -5.67 -58.77
N LEU A 1156 67.29 -5.52 -60.09
CA LEU A 1156 67.85 -6.55 -60.96
C LEU A 1156 69.38 -6.52 -60.84
N GLN A 1157 69.95 -7.64 -60.40
CA GLN A 1157 71.38 -7.88 -60.38
C GLN A 1157 71.74 -8.99 -61.37
N ILE A 1158 72.79 -8.80 -62.16
CA ILE A 1158 73.30 -9.78 -63.12
C ILE A 1158 74.68 -10.27 -62.69
N ASN A 1159 75.02 -11.52 -62.99
CA ASN A 1159 76.37 -12.05 -62.83
C ASN A 1159 77.07 -12.13 -64.21
N PRO A 1160 77.87 -11.13 -64.61
CA PRO A 1160 78.49 -11.10 -65.93
C PRO A 1160 79.50 -12.24 -66.15
N VAL A 1161 80.07 -12.83 -65.09
CA VAL A 1161 81.04 -13.94 -65.19
C VAL A 1161 80.38 -15.21 -65.73
N SER A 1162 79.07 -15.39 -65.52
CA SER A 1162 78.33 -16.56 -66.01
C SER A 1162 78.20 -16.61 -67.54
N ALA A 1163 78.41 -15.48 -68.23
CA ALA A 1163 78.28 -15.36 -69.69
C ALA A 1163 79.32 -16.20 -70.46
N VAL A 1164 80.45 -16.52 -69.81
CA VAL A 1164 81.60 -17.21 -70.43
C VAL A 1164 81.56 -18.73 -70.19
N ALA A 1165 80.71 -19.21 -69.28
CA ALA A 1165 80.62 -20.62 -68.91
C ALA A 1165 79.66 -21.41 -69.85
N PRO A 1166 80.11 -22.52 -70.47
CA PRO A 1166 79.24 -23.45 -71.20
C PRO A 1166 78.18 -24.06 -70.27
N GLY A 1167 76.96 -24.34 -70.78
CA GLY A 1167 75.74 -24.60 -69.98
C GLY A 1167 75.89 -25.56 -68.77
N ILE A 1168 76.58 -26.69 -68.92
CA ILE A 1168 76.78 -27.69 -67.85
C ILE A 1168 77.67 -27.20 -66.68
N PHE A 1169 78.53 -26.20 -66.92
CA PHE A 1169 79.44 -25.62 -65.92
C PHE A 1169 78.88 -24.35 -65.26
N ARG A 1170 77.62 -23.97 -65.55
CA ARG A 1170 77.02 -22.72 -65.06
C ARG A 1170 76.46 -22.81 -63.63
N LYS A 1171 76.05 -23.99 -63.18
CA LYS A 1171 75.51 -24.25 -61.83
C LYS A 1171 76.31 -23.66 -60.65
N PRO A 1172 77.66 -23.76 -60.59
CA PRO A 1172 78.43 -23.15 -59.49
C PRO A 1172 78.50 -21.61 -59.53
N PHE A 1173 78.11 -20.97 -60.63
CA PHE A 1173 78.09 -19.50 -60.80
C PHE A 1173 76.66 -18.90 -60.76
N GLU A 1174 75.66 -19.73 -60.52
CA GLU A 1174 74.30 -19.28 -60.20
C GLU A 1174 74.28 -18.65 -58.79
N PHE A 1175 73.35 -17.71 -58.57
CA PHE A 1175 73.12 -17.16 -57.23
C PHE A 1175 72.64 -18.29 -56.30
N GLN A 1176 73.38 -18.54 -55.21
CA GLN A 1176 73.18 -19.67 -54.29
C GLN A 1176 71.78 -19.68 -53.66
N ASP A 1177 71.27 -20.89 -53.38
CA ASP A 1177 70.04 -21.15 -52.65
C ASP A 1177 70.09 -20.55 -51.23
N LEU A 1178 69.09 -19.75 -50.88
CA LEU A 1178 68.64 -19.56 -49.50
C LEU A 1178 67.34 -20.34 -49.31
N SER A 1179 67.41 -21.65 -49.47
CA SER A 1179 66.30 -22.55 -49.17
C SER A 1179 66.10 -22.62 -47.65
N PRO A 1180 64.90 -22.33 -47.11
CA PRO A 1180 64.50 -22.91 -45.84
C PRO A 1180 64.30 -24.42 -46.04
N ASN A 1181 64.85 -25.22 -45.13
CA ASN A 1181 64.60 -26.65 -45.00
C ASN A 1181 63.10 -26.97 -45.19
N ILE A 1182 62.72 -27.60 -46.30
CA ILE A 1182 61.49 -28.37 -46.38
C ILE A 1182 61.88 -29.80 -46.04
N GLY A 1183 61.63 -30.20 -44.80
CA GLY A 1183 61.72 -31.59 -44.39
C GLY A 1183 60.72 -32.41 -45.20
N VAL A 1184 61.23 -33.19 -46.15
CA VAL A 1184 60.47 -34.30 -46.74
C VAL A 1184 60.45 -35.40 -45.67
N THR A 1185 59.41 -35.43 -44.85
CA THR A 1185 59.02 -36.67 -44.17
C THR A 1185 58.45 -37.61 -45.23
N ALA A 1186 59.29 -38.52 -45.72
CA ALA A 1186 58.82 -39.75 -46.32
C ALA A 1186 58.08 -40.54 -45.24
N GLY A 1187 56.74 -40.62 -45.35
CA GLY A 1187 55.95 -41.61 -44.64
C GLY A 1187 56.09 -42.98 -45.33
N PRO A 1188 56.12 -44.10 -44.59
CA PRO A 1188 56.35 -45.41 -45.18
C PRO A 1188 55.14 -45.85 -45.99
N LEU A 1189 55.39 -46.71 -46.98
CA LEU A 1189 54.38 -47.53 -47.62
C LEU A 1189 53.53 -48.26 -46.55
N ASN A 1190 52.23 -47.97 -46.56
CA ASN A 1190 51.13 -48.90 -46.36
C ASN A 1190 49.87 -48.36 -47.03
#